data_AF-A0A6P6WDL3-F1
#
_entry.id   AF-A0A6P6WDL3-F1
#
_cell.length_a   1.000
_cell.length_b   1.000
_cell.length_c   1.000
_cell.angle_alpha   90.00
_cell.angle_beta   90.00
_cell.angle_gamma   90.00
#
_symmetry.space_group_name_H-M   'P 1'
#
loop_
_entity.id
_entity.type
_entity.pdbx_description
1 polymer ?
#
loop_
_entity_poly.entity_id
_entity_poly.type
_entity_poly.pdbx_seq_one_letter_code
_entity_poly.pdbx_strand_id
1 'polypeptide(L)'
;MGFFNLSGEQVTKLHDKCMPRRIGIYMEPSVEYIVAVLSVLRCGESFMPLDPSWPEERILSVVFSSRADLIIGCESLVDDGCFHQLDNVHWLASRGYCPVLCISIRQCIQRQSHLCSLVWPCESESSRLFCYLMYTSGSTGKPKGVCGTEAGLLNRFLWMQDLYPMHGQDYLVFKTSISFIDHLQEFLSGILTTSTLVVPPFNVLKENILCMVDFLQIYSVNRLVAVPSLLRAVLLPLQGPHYMGLRSSLKLLVLTGEVLHLSLCESLLKLLPHTAILNLYGSTEVAGDCTYFDCKQLPLILENEIVSSVPIGLPLSNCDVVLIGENAPKYGEIYVRGLCNGVGYFDHLSITPFGPAKLPQTSFINHTSRDPRLQGYFKTGDLARQLQSGDFIFIGREDRTIKFNGQRIALEEIENTLREHPDIVDAAVTCLKKHGEISSIEAYLVPKKMQDSNENFKSSIRSWMVKKLPQALIPSRIFFSESFPTTSSGKVDYNMLDDSSSSRAHGRSYVGEIWDNDDLKFIQKVFSEALMVDNISIHDNFFHSGGNSVSAAYVAYNLGINMKLLYAFPTPLKLQMALERKIGSSHYDSRNEDNVNVDSGVTDEILLPAYSKTGSPHGIKPRRRMFGAVDNSNTEHPTKLLKKDSSLCIIPKDGNLKDNGFWSSHSFNAACSVSRCNKIMYCNGGHNNLCHTISSQQISRERKGSVQELWKVNMESCVDASPLIVCKGSEVYLFVGSHAKKFVCVDARSGFVLWEVRLEGRIESSAAVLDDFSQVVVGCYQGNIYFLHLSDGSICWRFQTGGEVKSQPVVDKLRHLVWCGSYDHNLYGLDYKGYSCSYKLYCGGSIFGAPALDEMREKLFVASTSGILTAFSLKDSSCSKSWIQDLEAPVFGSVLINFNNGNVICCLVDGNVVSLDADGSILWKALCGGPIFAGPCISETLPSQVLVCSRDGSIYSFKLENGDLLWQQALGYPITSSAYIDENLELTSDASHLADRLVCVCTSAGSISVLRINLDAAGGASQPPENDMVQEIARLELGGDIFSSPVMIGGKIFVGCRDDYVYCLEFEADREANWSV
;
A
#
# COMPACT_ATOMS: atom_id res chain seq x y z
N MET A 1 19.68 -20.40 -37.19
CA MET A 1 21.06 -20.50 -37.71
C MET A 1 21.42 -19.21 -38.41
N GLY A 2 22.67 -18.78 -38.32
CA GLY A 2 23.10 -17.41 -38.66
C GLY A 2 23.82 -16.80 -37.47
N PHE A 3 24.97 -17.39 -37.10
CA PHE A 3 25.70 -17.00 -35.89
C PHE A 3 26.38 -15.64 -36.06
N PHE A 4 26.29 -14.80 -35.04
CA PHE A 4 27.16 -13.64 -34.87
C PHE A 4 28.58 -14.12 -34.51
N ASN A 5 29.34 -14.56 -35.51
CA ASN A 5 30.80 -14.59 -35.39
C ASN A 5 31.28 -13.16 -35.22
N LEU A 6 31.70 -12.80 -34.00
CA LEU A 6 32.46 -11.57 -33.71
C LEU A 6 33.86 -11.67 -34.32
N SER A 7 33.90 -11.56 -35.65
CA SER A 7 35.14 -11.43 -36.42
C SER A 7 35.90 -10.17 -35.97
N GLY A 8 37.23 -10.30 -35.83
CA GLY A 8 38.06 -9.31 -35.14
C GLY A 8 38.12 -7.91 -35.77
N GLU A 9 37.53 -7.72 -36.95
CA GLU A 9 37.59 -6.47 -37.72
C GLU A 9 36.70 -5.35 -37.17
N GLN A 10 35.57 -5.68 -36.52
CA GLN A 10 34.71 -4.66 -35.89
C GLN A 10 35.32 -4.04 -34.60
N VAL A 11 36.41 -4.60 -34.08
CA VAL A 11 37.02 -4.21 -32.79
C VAL A 11 38.13 -3.13 -32.96
N THR A 12 37.98 -2.27 -33.97
CA THR A 12 39.07 -1.41 -34.51
C THR A 12 38.86 0.10 -34.36
N LYS A 13 37.69 0.59 -33.94
CA LYS A 13 37.41 2.03 -33.71
C LYS A 13 37.21 2.36 -32.23
N LEU A 14 38.31 2.60 -31.52
CA LEU A 14 38.31 3.00 -30.09
C LEU A 14 38.77 4.46 -29.84
N HIS A 15 39.13 5.20 -30.90
CA HIS A 15 39.62 6.58 -30.79
C HIS A 15 38.53 7.65 -30.67
N ASP A 16 37.29 7.37 -31.10
CA ASP A 16 36.15 8.30 -31.04
C ASP A 16 34.98 7.69 -30.22
N LYS A 17 35.25 7.27 -28.98
CA LYS A 17 34.18 6.84 -28.07
C LYS A 17 33.50 8.05 -27.42
N CYS A 18 32.22 8.21 -27.66
CA CYS A 18 31.45 9.33 -27.12
C CYS A 18 31.04 9.09 -25.65
N MET A 19 31.00 10.16 -24.86
CA MET A 19 30.35 10.17 -23.55
C MET A 19 28.83 10.24 -23.76
N PRO A 20 28.05 9.19 -23.43
CA PRO A 20 26.62 9.18 -23.63
C PRO A 20 25.90 10.13 -22.65
N ARG A 21 24.68 10.55 -23.02
CA ARG A 21 23.70 11.10 -22.08
C ARG A 21 23.21 10.00 -21.14
N ARG A 22 22.72 10.42 -19.97
CA ARG A 22 22.29 9.57 -18.87
C ARG A 22 20.78 9.74 -18.73
N ILE A 23 20.03 8.76 -19.19
CA ILE A 23 18.57 8.79 -19.23
C ILE A 23 18.03 7.97 -18.06
N GLY A 24 17.44 8.64 -17.07
CA GLY A 24 16.76 7.98 -15.98
C GLY A 24 15.52 7.22 -16.49
N ILE A 25 15.23 6.05 -15.94
CA ILE A 25 13.98 5.32 -16.22
C ILE A 25 13.33 4.99 -14.88
N TYR A 26 12.19 5.63 -14.60
CA TYR A 26 11.44 5.53 -13.35
C TYR A 26 10.16 4.73 -13.59
N MET A 27 10.27 3.40 -13.47
CA MET A 27 9.20 2.41 -13.68
C MET A 27 9.48 1.16 -12.84
N GLU A 28 8.45 0.37 -12.54
CA GLU A 28 8.63 -1.02 -12.07
C GLU A 28 9.08 -1.95 -13.22
N PRO A 29 9.50 -3.20 -12.91
CA PRO A 29 9.61 -4.27 -13.90
C PRO A 29 8.31 -4.44 -14.71
N SER A 30 8.32 -3.96 -15.97
CA SER A 30 7.16 -3.99 -16.87
C SER A 30 7.61 -4.07 -18.34
N VAL A 31 6.66 -4.19 -19.28
CA VAL A 31 6.93 -4.12 -20.72
C VAL A 31 7.39 -2.72 -21.13
N GLU A 32 6.80 -1.68 -20.52
CA GLU A 32 7.16 -0.28 -20.71
C GLU A 32 8.60 0.00 -20.29
N TYR A 33 9.08 -0.61 -19.19
CA TYR A 33 10.48 -0.52 -18.77
C TYR A 33 11.42 -1.07 -19.84
N ILE A 34 11.12 -2.26 -20.37
CA ILE A 34 11.92 -2.88 -21.46
C ILE A 34 11.92 -1.98 -22.70
N VAL A 35 10.75 -1.46 -23.11
CA VAL A 35 10.62 -0.54 -24.26
C VAL A 35 11.43 0.75 -24.04
N ALA A 36 11.43 1.30 -22.82
CA ALA A 36 12.21 2.49 -22.48
C ALA A 36 13.72 2.22 -22.56
N VAL A 37 14.22 1.11 -21.97
CA VAL A 37 15.64 0.73 -22.04
C VAL A 37 16.07 0.52 -23.50
N LEU A 38 15.31 -0.23 -24.29
CA LEU A 38 15.62 -0.46 -25.71
C LEU A 38 15.61 0.84 -26.52
N SER A 39 14.70 1.78 -26.22
CA SER A 39 14.65 3.08 -26.88
C SER A 39 15.89 3.93 -26.57
N VAL A 40 16.31 3.99 -25.30
CA VAL A 40 17.53 4.73 -24.89
C VAL A 40 18.78 4.16 -25.58
N LEU A 41 18.94 2.84 -25.57
CA LEU A 41 20.05 2.15 -26.24
C LEU A 41 20.05 2.36 -27.76
N ARG A 42 18.86 2.42 -28.40
CA ARG A 42 18.71 2.67 -29.84
C ARG A 42 19.03 4.12 -30.22
N CYS A 43 18.70 5.08 -29.38
CA CYS A 43 19.15 6.48 -29.51
C CYS A 43 20.67 6.64 -29.29
N GLY A 44 21.35 5.60 -28.81
CA GLY A 44 22.80 5.56 -28.61
C GLY A 44 23.28 6.04 -27.24
N GLU A 45 22.34 6.31 -26.32
CA GLU A 45 22.59 6.89 -25.00
C GLU A 45 22.68 5.80 -23.92
N SER A 46 22.95 6.20 -22.68
CA SER A 46 23.00 5.29 -21.53
C SER A 46 21.76 5.41 -20.66
N PHE A 47 21.22 4.27 -20.19
CA PHE A 47 20.08 4.27 -19.27
C PHE A 47 20.53 4.14 -17.80
N MET A 48 19.72 4.66 -16.90
CA MET A 48 19.90 4.60 -15.45
C MET A 48 18.57 4.20 -14.80
N PRO A 49 18.42 2.98 -14.28
CA PRO A 49 17.21 2.61 -13.55
C PRO A 49 17.06 3.43 -12.27
N LEU A 50 15.86 3.96 -12.05
CA LEU A 50 15.43 4.64 -10.84
C LEU A 50 14.29 3.83 -10.26
N ASP A 51 14.61 2.93 -9.33
CA ASP A 51 13.64 1.99 -8.75
C ASP A 51 12.58 2.75 -7.93
N PRO A 52 11.27 2.66 -8.26
CA PRO A 52 10.21 3.37 -7.55
C PRO A 52 10.04 2.98 -6.08
N SER A 53 10.71 1.93 -5.60
CA SER A 53 10.75 1.56 -4.18
C SER A 53 11.85 2.27 -3.37
N TRP A 54 12.67 3.12 -3.98
CA TRP A 54 13.63 3.98 -3.27
C TRP A 54 12.94 5.24 -2.71
N PRO A 55 13.39 5.80 -1.56
CA PRO A 55 12.88 7.08 -1.06
C PRO A 55 13.17 8.26 -2.00
N GLU A 56 12.32 9.30 -2.00
CA GLU A 56 12.49 10.53 -2.82
C GLU A 56 13.91 11.11 -2.70
N GLU A 57 14.44 11.26 -1.48
CA GLU A 57 15.79 11.82 -1.26
C GLU A 57 16.88 11.01 -1.97
N ARG A 58 16.74 9.67 -2.02
CA ARG A 58 17.70 8.80 -2.71
C ARG A 58 17.62 8.96 -4.21
N ILE A 59 16.40 9.00 -4.77
CA ILE A 59 16.18 9.19 -6.21
C ILE A 59 16.72 10.55 -6.64
N LEU A 60 16.41 11.63 -5.91
CA LEU A 60 16.92 12.98 -6.17
C LEU A 60 18.46 13.04 -6.07
N SER A 61 19.06 12.37 -5.08
CA SER A 61 20.52 12.27 -4.94
C SER A 61 21.20 11.53 -6.11
N VAL A 62 20.58 10.46 -6.61
CA VAL A 62 21.03 9.72 -7.80
C VAL A 62 20.89 10.59 -9.06
N VAL A 63 19.75 11.24 -9.27
CA VAL A 63 19.49 12.15 -10.41
C VAL A 63 20.46 13.34 -10.42
N PHE A 64 20.75 13.93 -9.25
CA PHE A 64 21.68 15.04 -9.11
C PHE A 64 23.14 14.65 -9.33
N SER A 65 23.59 13.52 -8.76
CA SER A 65 24.97 13.05 -8.89
C SER A 65 25.29 12.54 -10.31
N SER A 66 24.33 11.88 -10.97
CA SER A 66 24.45 11.43 -12.36
C SER A 66 24.36 12.56 -13.38
N ARG A 67 23.68 13.68 -13.05
CA ARG A 67 23.25 14.71 -14.00
C ARG A 67 22.42 14.11 -15.14
N ALA A 68 21.31 13.46 -14.78
CA ALA A 68 20.38 12.90 -15.75
C ALA A 68 19.87 13.97 -16.75
N ASP A 69 20.04 13.71 -18.05
CA ASP A 69 19.65 14.62 -19.13
C ASP A 69 18.13 14.59 -19.39
N LEU A 70 17.48 13.50 -18.98
CA LEU A 70 16.06 13.21 -19.12
C LEU A 70 15.69 12.09 -18.13
N ILE A 71 14.47 12.09 -17.58
CA ILE A 71 13.86 10.92 -16.95
C ILE A 71 12.66 10.47 -17.80
N ILE A 72 12.56 9.17 -18.08
CA ILE A 72 11.40 8.54 -18.72
C ILE A 72 10.55 7.89 -17.63
N GLY A 73 9.25 8.21 -17.60
CA GLY A 73 8.25 7.64 -16.70
C GLY A 73 7.07 7.04 -17.46
N CYS A 74 6.24 6.24 -16.81
CA CYS A 74 5.05 5.63 -17.43
C CYS A 74 3.75 6.30 -16.98
N GLU A 75 2.86 6.62 -17.93
CA GLU A 75 1.45 6.96 -17.68
C GLU A 75 0.57 5.72 -17.94
N SER A 76 0.26 5.00 -16.86
CA SER A 76 -0.62 3.82 -16.88
C SER A 76 -2.09 4.23 -17.04
N LEU A 77 -2.53 4.35 -18.29
CA LEU A 77 -3.93 4.58 -18.68
C LEU A 77 -4.64 3.25 -18.98
N VAL A 78 -4.65 2.37 -17.98
CA VAL A 78 -5.31 1.05 -18.02
C VAL A 78 -6.63 1.14 -17.25
N ASP A 79 -7.74 1.01 -17.97
CA ASP A 79 -9.14 1.07 -17.50
C ASP A 79 -9.61 -0.22 -16.79
N ASP A 80 -8.71 -1.18 -16.61
CA ASP A 80 -9.01 -2.57 -16.26
C ASP A 80 -7.98 -3.12 -15.25
N GLY A 81 -8.32 -3.13 -13.96
CA GLY A 81 -7.79 -4.00 -12.88
C GLY A 81 -6.28 -4.10 -12.56
N CYS A 82 -5.36 -3.68 -13.43
CA CYS A 82 -3.97 -4.14 -13.44
C CYS A 82 -2.99 -3.20 -12.72
N PHE A 83 -3.08 -3.19 -11.38
CA PHE A 83 -2.01 -3.14 -10.36
C PHE A 83 -0.78 -2.17 -10.43
N HIS A 84 -0.40 -1.57 -11.56
CA HIS A 84 0.77 -0.68 -11.64
C HIS A 84 0.44 0.74 -11.19
N GLN A 85 0.24 0.87 -9.89
CA GLN A 85 -0.03 2.14 -9.21
C GLN A 85 1.27 2.88 -8.89
N LEU A 86 1.99 3.29 -9.93
CA LEU A 86 3.10 4.25 -9.80
C LEU A 86 2.52 5.64 -9.51
N ASP A 87 2.96 6.26 -8.42
CA ASP A 87 2.65 7.67 -8.16
C ASP A 87 3.20 8.57 -9.28
N ASN A 88 2.38 9.55 -9.69
CA ASN A 88 2.61 10.34 -10.89
C ASN A 88 4.03 10.94 -10.93
N VAL A 89 4.79 10.58 -11.97
CA VAL A 89 6.21 10.97 -12.19
C VAL A 89 6.39 12.50 -12.29
N HIS A 90 5.29 13.26 -12.38
CA HIS A 90 5.22 14.70 -12.19
C HIS A 90 5.90 15.22 -10.90
N TRP A 91 6.05 14.41 -9.84
CA TRP A 91 6.80 14.84 -8.65
C TRP A 91 8.29 15.09 -8.94
N LEU A 92 8.92 14.34 -9.85
CA LEU A 92 10.30 14.61 -10.28
C LEU A 92 10.37 15.89 -11.13
N ALA A 93 9.34 16.17 -11.94
CA ALA A 93 9.25 17.38 -12.73
C ALA A 93 9.06 18.64 -11.85
N SER A 94 8.21 18.58 -10.83
CA SER A 94 7.94 19.72 -9.93
C SER A 94 9.11 20.10 -9.03
N ARG A 95 10.06 19.17 -8.80
CA ARG A 95 11.34 19.45 -8.12
C ARG A 95 12.38 20.14 -9.02
N GLY A 96 12.18 20.19 -10.33
CA GLY A 96 12.89 21.10 -11.24
C GLY A 96 14.32 20.73 -11.65
N TYR A 97 14.78 19.50 -11.41
CA TYR A 97 16.19 19.12 -11.66
C TYR A 97 16.51 18.67 -13.09
N CYS A 98 15.55 18.08 -13.80
CA CYS A 98 15.73 17.55 -15.16
C CYS A 98 14.38 17.45 -15.89
N PRO A 99 14.36 17.39 -17.24
CA PRO A 99 13.14 17.10 -18.00
C PRO A 99 12.58 15.71 -17.65
N VAL A 100 11.25 15.58 -17.69
CA VAL A 100 10.54 14.29 -17.53
C VAL A 100 9.70 14.04 -18.78
N LEU A 101 9.81 12.85 -19.36
CA LEU A 101 9.00 12.35 -20.46
C LEU A 101 8.13 11.20 -19.96
N CYS A 102 6.83 11.45 -19.81
CA CYS A 102 5.87 10.37 -19.65
C CYS A 102 5.64 9.66 -20.98
N ILE A 103 5.65 8.32 -20.97
CA ILE A 103 5.23 7.49 -22.10
C ILE A 103 3.97 6.68 -21.75
N SER A 104 3.11 6.44 -22.73
CA SER A 104 1.96 5.56 -22.60
C SER A 104 1.82 4.74 -23.87
N ILE A 105 2.01 3.41 -23.79
CA ILE A 105 2.01 2.52 -24.96
C ILE A 105 0.67 2.61 -25.70
N ARG A 106 -0.45 2.71 -24.97
CA ARG A 106 -1.81 2.87 -25.54
C ARG A 106 -1.93 4.10 -26.44
N GLN A 107 -1.37 5.24 -26.03
CA GLN A 107 -1.33 6.46 -26.86
C GLN A 107 -0.37 6.33 -28.05
N CYS A 108 0.76 5.63 -27.88
CA CYS A 108 1.75 5.45 -28.94
C CYS A 108 1.21 4.56 -30.08
N ILE A 109 0.51 3.47 -29.74
CA ILE A 109 -0.17 2.58 -30.70
C ILE A 109 -1.20 3.36 -31.53
N GLN A 110 -2.00 4.22 -30.90
CA GLN A 110 -3.00 5.05 -31.60
C GLN A 110 -2.39 6.07 -32.57
N ARG A 111 -1.12 6.45 -32.41
CA ARG A 111 -0.42 7.43 -33.27
C ARG A 111 0.32 6.81 -34.46
N GLN A 112 0.53 5.49 -34.50
CA GLN A 112 1.28 4.82 -35.58
C GLN A 112 0.37 4.11 -36.59
N SER A 113 -0.15 4.88 -37.56
CA SER A 113 -0.89 4.37 -38.72
C SER A 113 -0.01 4.02 -39.93
N HIS A 114 1.32 4.08 -39.78
CA HIS A 114 2.29 3.89 -40.85
C HIS A 114 3.37 2.87 -40.46
N LEU A 115 3.72 1.99 -41.40
CA LEU A 115 4.82 1.04 -41.28
C LEU A 115 6.18 1.76 -41.35
N CYS A 116 6.61 2.33 -40.23
CA CYS A 116 8.02 2.66 -40.05
C CYS A 116 8.83 1.36 -40.15
N SER A 117 9.72 1.26 -41.14
CA SER A 117 10.61 0.10 -41.27
C SER A 117 11.44 -0.04 -40.01
N LEU A 118 11.37 -1.19 -39.34
CA LEU A 118 12.13 -1.50 -38.12
C LEU A 118 13.61 -1.77 -38.43
N VAL A 119 14.27 -0.77 -39.01
CA VAL A 119 15.71 -0.77 -39.27
C VAL A 119 16.43 -0.44 -37.97
N TRP A 120 17.16 -1.43 -37.46
CA TRP A 120 18.31 -1.21 -36.61
C TRP A 120 19.50 -1.01 -37.57
N PRO A 121 20.17 0.15 -37.54
CA PRO A 121 21.06 0.47 -36.43
C PRO A 121 20.68 1.74 -35.65
N CYS A 122 21.57 2.12 -34.72
CA CYS A 122 21.59 3.41 -34.05
C CYS A 122 21.92 4.53 -35.05
N GLU A 123 21.12 5.60 -35.09
CA GLU A 123 21.22 6.68 -36.11
C GLU A 123 22.56 7.44 -36.10
N SER A 124 23.33 7.39 -35.00
CA SER A 124 24.60 8.11 -34.88
C SER A 124 25.83 7.34 -35.37
N GLU A 125 25.72 6.02 -35.59
CA GLU A 125 26.83 5.06 -35.75
C GLU A 125 27.95 5.13 -34.65
N SER A 126 27.75 5.92 -33.60
CA SER A 126 28.82 6.26 -32.65
C SER A 126 28.92 5.27 -31.51
N SER A 127 30.16 4.84 -31.21
CA SER A 127 30.42 3.92 -30.10
C SER A 127 30.38 4.67 -28.77
N ARG A 128 29.38 4.36 -27.93
CA ARG A 128 29.30 4.92 -26.57
C ARG A 128 30.36 4.32 -25.65
N LEU A 129 30.76 5.11 -24.65
CA LEU A 129 31.73 4.69 -23.63
C LEU A 129 31.15 3.59 -22.71
N PHE A 130 29.91 3.77 -22.26
CA PHE A 130 29.12 2.83 -21.45
C PHE A 130 27.65 2.86 -21.90
N CYS A 131 26.85 1.85 -21.53
CA CYS A 131 25.43 1.76 -21.92
C CYS A 131 24.45 1.77 -20.74
N TYR A 132 24.92 1.50 -19.53
CA TYR A 132 24.14 1.62 -18.31
C TYR A 132 24.92 2.32 -17.20
N LEU A 133 24.17 2.98 -16.31
CA LEU A 133 24.66 3.56 -15.06
C LEU A 133 23.88 2.95 -13.88
N MET A 134 24.46 1.94 -13.24
CA MET A 134 23.82 1.21 -12.12
C MET A 134 24.36 1.71 -10.78
N TYR A 135 23.50 2.19 -9.89
CA TYR A 135 23.93 2.74 -8.59
C TYR A 135 24.01 1.67 -7.50
N THR A 136 25.15 1.56 -6.84
CA THR A 136 25.42 0.61 -5.74
C THR A 136 25.66 1.32 -4.41
N SER A 137 25.54 0.60 -3.29
CA SER A 137 25.87 1.11 -1.95
C SER A 137 27.36 1.46 -1.85
N GLY A 138 27.69 2.61 -1.26
CA GLY A 138 29.07 3.10 -1.25
C GLY A 138 29.71 3.13 0.13
N SER A 139 30.90 2.51 0.26
CA SER A 139 31.78 2.59 1.43
C SER A 139 32.18 4.03 1.87
N THR A 140 31.91 5.03 1.04
CA THR A 140 32.08 6.47 1.30
C THR A 140 30.80 7.13 1.85
N GLY A 141 29.79 6.35 2.24
CA GLY A 141 28.50 6.85 2.74
C GLY A 141 27.55 7.42 1.68
N LYS A 142 27.87 7.28 0.39
CA LYS A 142 27.06 7.78 -0.74
C LYS A 142 26.97 6.75 -1.86
N PRO A 143 25.82 6.58 -2.53
CA PRO A 143 25.67 5.68 -3.66
C PRO A 143 26.66 5.98 -4.80
N LYS A 144 27.20 4.94 -5.43
CA LYS A 144 28.21 5.05 -6.52
C LYS A 144 27.62 4.54 -7.83
N GLY A 145 27.63 5.36 -8.88
CA GLY A 145 27.15 4.97 -10.21
C GLY A 145 28.21 4.18 -10.98
N VAL A 146 27.93 2.92 -11.34
CA VAL A 146 28.81 2.03 -12.10
C VAL A 146 28.54 2.18 -13.61
N CYS A 147 29.53 2.63 -14.38
CA CYS A 147 29.47 2.75 -15.84
C CYS A 147 29.80 1.40 -16.51
N GLY A 148 28.79 0.65 -16.95
CA GLY A 148 28.97 -0.68 -17.55
C GLY A 148 28.78 -0.77 -19.06
N THR A 149 29.30 -1.83 -19.68
CA THR A 149 29.51 -1.91 -21.13
C THR A 149 28.61 -2.93 -21.82
N GLU A 150 28.27 -2.65 -23.09
CA GLU A 150 27.54 -3.58 -23.96
C GLU A 150 28.33 -4.89 -24.14
N ALA A 151 29.66 -4.80 -24.21
CA ALA A 151 30.56 -5.94 -24.31
C ALA A 151 30.48 -6.87 -23.09
N GLY A 152 30.39 -6.33 -21.86
CA GLY A 152 30.26 -7.13 -20.64
C GLY A 152 28.94 -7.89 -20.57
N LEU A 153 27.82 -7.22 -20.90
CA LEU A 153 26.50 -7.86 -20.96
C LEU A 153 26.44 -8.94 -22.04
N LEU A 154 26.92 -8.64 -23.26
CA LEU A 154 26.95 -9.60 -24.35
C LEU A 154 27.87 -10.79 -24.04
N ASN A 155 28.99 -10.57 -23.37
CA ASN A 155 29.89 -11.65 -22.94
C ASN A 155 29.21 -12.60 -21.93
N ARG A 156 28.53 -12.05 -20.92
CA ARG A 156 27.77 -12.83 -19.92
C ARG A 156 26.59 -13.58 -20.56
N PHE A 157 25.87 -12.93 -21.48
CA PHE A 157 24.78 -13.56 -22.24
C PHE A 157 25.28 -14.70 -23.13
N LEU A 158 26.31 -14.46 -23.97
CA LEU A 158 26.84 -15.45 -24.90
C LEU A 158 27.40 -16.67 -24.15
N TRP A 159 28.22 -16.46 -23.12
CA TRP A 159 28.71 -17.56 -22.27
C TRP A 159 27.57 -18.43 -21.71
N MET A 160 26.50 -17.82 -21.20
CA MET A 160 25.36 -18.56 -20.64
C MET A 160 24.55 -19.26 -21.74
N GLN A 161 24.47 -18.70 -22.93
CA GLN A 161 23.76 -19.27 -24.08
C GLN A 161 24.57 -20.37 -24.79
N ASP A 162 25.89 -20.32 -24.75
CA ASP A 162 26.77 -21.35 -25.32
C ASP A 162 26.78 -22.62 -24.45
N LEU A 163 26.79 -22.49 -23.12
CA LEU A 163 26.78 -23.64 -22.19
C LEU A 163 25.37 -24.13 -21.83
N TYR A 164 24.40 -23.24 -21.69
CA TYR A 164 23.03 -23.57 -21.24
C TYR A 164 21.97 -22.95 -22.19
N PRO A 165 21.97 -23.34 -23.49
CA PRO A 165 21.18 -22.70 -24.53
C PRO A 165 19.68 -22.77 -24.29
N MET A 166 18.99 -21.62 -24.43
CA MET A 166 17.54 -21.54 -24.57
C MET A 166 17.14 -21.33 -26.03
N HIS A 167 15.88 -21.62 -26.34
CA HIS A 167 15.28 -21.53 -27.67
C HIS A 167 13.95 -20.78 -27.62
N GLY A 168 13.44 -20.30 -28.76
CA GLY A 168 12.21 -19.48 -28.82
C GLY A 168 10.90 -20.15 -28.36
N GLN A 169 10.94 -21.42 -27.93
CA GLN A 169 9.81 -22.11 -27.28
C GLN A 169 9.89 -22.09 -25.74
N ASP A 170 11.02 -21.64 -25.18
CA ASP A 170 11.21 -21.53 -23.74
C ASP A 170 10.49 -20.30 -23.16
N TYR A 171 10.03 -20.44 -21.92
CA TYR A 171 9.46 -19.39 -21.09
C TYR A 171 10.50 -18.95 -20.07
N LEU A 172 10.87 -17.68 -20.09
CA LEU A 172 11.77 -17.04 -19.14
C LEU A 172 10.96 -16.06 -18.27
N VAL A 173 11.46 -15.70 -17.09
CA VAL A 173 10.81 -14.73 -16.20
C VAL A 173 11.67 -13.49 -15.99
N PHE A 174 11.07 -12.30 -16.09
CA PHE A 174 11.66 -11.03 -15.66
C PHE A 174 10.97 -10.57 -14.37
N LYS A 175 11.62 -10.85 -13.23
CA LYS A 175 11.10 -10.61 -11.87
C LYS A 175 12.12 -9.98 -10.93
N THR A 176 13.37 -9.83 -11.34
CA THR A 176 14.40 -9.15 -10.56
C THR A 176 14.19 -7.63 -10.61
N SER A 177 14.28 -6.95 -9.46
CA SER A 177 14.15 -5.48 -9.39
C SER A 177 15.24 -4.80 -10.25
N ILE A 178 14.87 -3.68 -10.86
CA ILE A 178 15.76 -2.90 -11.72
C ILE A 178 16.95 -2.29 -10.96
N SER A 179 16.94 -2.32 -9.62
CA SER A 179 18.09 -2.00 -8.76
C SER A 179 19.28 -2.98 -8.94
N PHE A 180 19.04 -4.21 -9.42
CA PHE A 180 20.06 -5.25 -9.55
C PHE A 180 20.43 -5.48 -11.00
N ILE A 181 21.71 -5.73 -11.28
CA ILE A 181 22.23 -5.90 -12.65
C ILE A 181 21.62 -7.11 -13.39
N ASP A 182 21.16 -8.11 -12.65
CA ASP A 182 20.63 -9.37 -13.19
C ASP A 182 19.26 -9.22 -13.88
N HIS A 183 18.57 -8.11 -13.65
CA HIS A 183 17.36 -7.76 -14.39
C HIS A 183 17.64 -7.68 -15.91
N LEU A 184 18.84 -7.22 -16.30
CA LEU A 184 19.29 -7.20 -17.70
C LEU A 184 19.47 -8.61 -18.23
N GLN A 185 20.09 -9.51 -17.45
CA GLN A 185 20.29 -10.89 -17.87
C GLN A 185 18.95 -11.62 -18.07
N GLU A 186 17.94 -11.34 -17.25
CA GLU A 186 16.57 -11.87 -17.41
C GLU A 186 15.93 -11.41 -18.73
N PHE A 187 15.74 -10.10 -18.94
CA PHE A 187 14.99 -9.63 -20.12
C PHE A 187 15.79 -9.69 -21.43
N LEU A 188 17.11 -9.45 -21.41
CA LEU A 188 17.95 -9.59 -22.60
C LEU A 188 18.03 -11.05 -23.06
N SER A 189 17.98 -12.02 -22.13
CA SER A 189 17.86 -13.44 -22.53
C SER A 189 16.65 -13.64 -23.42
N GLY A 190 15.46 -13.19 -22.99
CA GLY A 190 14.21 -13.37 -23.74
C GLY A 190 14.27 -12.76 -25.15
N ILE A 191 14.73 -11.51 -25.25
CA ILE A 191 14.86 -10.81 -26.53
C ILE A 191 15.86 -11.50 -27.46
N LEU A 192 17.06 -11.80 -26.96
CA LEU A 192 18.17 -12.31 -27.78
C LEU A 192 18.00 -13.78 -28.18
N THR A 193 17.25 -14.59 -27.42
CA THR A 193 16.89 -15.97 -27.81
C THR A 193 15.53 -16.08 -28.51
N THR A 194 14.81 -14.96 -28.68
CA THR A 194 13.41 -14.89 -29.17
C THR A 194 12.44 -15.76 -28.36
N SER A 195 12.68 -15.88 -27.05
CA SER A 195 11.89 -16.68 -26.10
C SER A 195 10.79 -15.85 -25.44
N THR A 196 9.74 -16.51 -24.95
CA THR A 196 8.64 -15.82 -24.26
C THR A 196 9.13 -15.29 -22.91
N LEU A 197 8.99 -13.99 -22.68
CA LEU A 197 9.33 -13.36 -21.40
C LEU A 197 8.06 -13.07 -20.59
N VAL A 198 7.91 -13.76 -19.47
CA VAL A 198 6.82 -13.56 -18.51
C VAL A 198 7.22 -12.45 -17.54
N VAL A 199 6.41 -11.41 -17.45
CA VAL A 199 6.58 -10.32 -16.48
C VAL A 199 5.44 -10.40 -15.46
N PRO A 200 5.68 -10.96 -14.25
CA PRO A 200 4.67 -11.04 -13.20
C PRO A 200 4.43 -9.66 -12.56
N PRO A 201 3.23 -9.40 -12.01
CA PRO A 201 2.94 -8.19 -11.25
C PRO A 201 3.88 -8.05 -10.05
N PHE A 202 4.83 -7.11 -10.16
CA PHE A 202 5.96 -6.99 -9.25
C PHE A 202 5.54 -6.64 -7.82
N ASN A 203 4.49 -5.83 -7.66
CA ASN A 203 3.88 -5.51 -6.37
C ASN A 203 3.30 -6.75 -5.67
N VAL A 204 2.62 -7.66 -6.40
CA VAL A 204 2.08 -8.91 -5.83
C VAL A 204 3.21 -9.82 -5.35
N LEU A 205 4.30 -9.96 -6.12
CA LEU A 205 5.49 -10.71 -5.67
C LEU A 205 6.18 -10.08 -4.46
N LYS A 206 6.11 -8.75 -4.31
CA LYS A 206 6.64 -8.01 -3.17
C LYS A 206 5.78 -8.17 -1.91
N GLU A 207 4.46 -8.34 -2.05
CA GLU A 207 3.56 -8.61 -0.92
C GLU A 207 3.52 -10.10 -0.52
N ASN A 208 3.61 -11.02 -1.48
CA ASN A 208 3.72 -12.46 -1.25
C ASN A 208 4.73 -13.10 -2.22
N ILE A 209 5.94 -13.34 -1.73
CA ILE A 209 7.01 -13.94 -2.52
C ILE A 209 6.75 -15.40 -2.92
N LEU A 210 5.84 -16.10 -2.24
CA LEU A 210 5.54 -17.50 -2.56
C LEU A 210 4.66 -17.63 -3.80
N CYS A 211 3.91 -16.59 -4.18
CA CYS A 211 3.23 -16.54 -5.49
C CYS A 211 4.20 -16.69 -6.67
N MET A 212 5.50 -16.45 -6.47
CA MET A 212 6.52 -16.77 -7.48
C MET A 212 6.47 -18.25 -7.89
N VAL A 213 6.18 -19.17 -6.97
CA VAL A 213 6.09 -20.61 -7.27
C VAL A 213 4.90 -20.90 -8.20
N ASP A 214 3.76 -20.25 -7.95
CA ASP A 214 2.57 -20.34 -8.79
C ASP A 214 2.85 -19.78 -10.19
N PHE A 215 3.48 -18.60 -10.31
CA PHE A 215 3.89 -18.04 -11.60
C PHE A 215 4.86 -18.96 -12.36
N LEU A 216 5.86 -19.52 -11.68
CA LEU A 216 6.83 -20.44 -12.28
C LEU A 216 6.14 -21.72 -12.80
N GLN A 217 5.14 -22.24 -12.09
CA GLN A 217 4.36 -23.41 -12.52
C GLN A 217 3.37 -23.09 -13.65
N ILE A 218 2.51 -22.07 -13.48
CA ILE A 218 1.45 -21.70 -14.44
C ILE A 218 2.03 -21.43 -15.83
N TYR A 219 3.17 -20.73 -15.89
CA TYR A 219 3.86 -20.43 -17.15
C TYR A 219 4.96 -21.44 -17.52
N SER A 220 5.12 -22.53 -16.74
CA SER A 220 6.12 -23.59 -16.97
C SER A 220 7.54 -23.07 -17.26
N VAL A 221 8.00 -22.13 -16.44
CA VAL A 221 9.21 -21.33 -16.66
C VAL A 221 10.47 -22.21 -16.69
N ASN A 222 11.26 -22.07 -17.76
CA ASN A 222 12.43 -22.89 -18.04
C ASN A 222 13.75 -22.33 -17.48
N ARG A 223 13.83 -21.02 -17.19
CA ARG A 223 15.01 -20.37 -16.61
C ARG A 223 14.61 -19.44 -15.46
N LEU A 224 15.22 -19.62 -14.29
CA LEU A 224 15.09 -18.75 -13.12
C LEU A 224 16.47 -18.23 -12.70
N VAL A 225 16.61 -16.91 -12.59
CA VAL A 225 17.75 -16.26 -11.89
C VAL A 225 17.26 -15.86 -10.50
N ALA A 226 18.02 -16.11 -9.45
CA ALA A 226 17.62 -15.83 -8.07
C ALA A 226 18.80 -15.71 -7.12
N VAL A 227 18.51 -15.30 -5.88
CA VAL A 227 19.46 -15.29 -4.77
C VAL A 227 19.21 -16.48 -3.82
N PRO A 228 20.24 -17.07 -3.18
CA PRO A 228 20.09 -18.18 -2.24
C PRO A 228 19.01 -18.01 -1.16
N SER A 229 18.88 -16.82 -0.56
CA SER A 229 17.83 -16.51 0.42
C SER A 229 16.40 -16.64 -0.16
N LEU A 230 16.19 -16.20 -1.40
CA LEU A 230 14.92 -16.33 -2.11
C LEU A 230 14.56 -17.80 -2.36
N LEU A 231 15.51 -18.64 -2.80
CA LEU A 231 15.23 -20.07 -2.99
C LEU A 231 14.94 -20.79 -1.68
N ARG A 232 15.53 -20.35 -0.57
CA ARG A 232 15.19 -20.88 0.76
C ARG A 232 13.75 -20.54 1.18
N ALA A 233 13.27 -19.34 0.86
CA ALA A 233 11.90 -18.90 1.12
C ALA A 233 10.86 -19.84 0.50
N VAL A 234 11.10 -20.24 -0.76
CA VAL A 234 10.18 -21.09 -1.53
C VAL A 234 10.49 -22.59 -1.43
N LEU A 235 11.55 -23.00 -0.73
CA LEU A 235 12.00 -24.40 -0.70
C LEU A 235 10.92 -25.36 -0.18
N LEU A 236 10.23 -24.99 0.91
CA LEU A 236 9.17 -25.80 1.51
C LEU A 236 7.92 -25.89 0.61
N PRO A 237 7.37 -24.79 0.06
CA PRO A 237 6.37 -24.85 -1.02
C PRO A 237 6.80 -25.74 -2.19
N LEU A 238 8.02 -25.58 -2.73
CA LEU A 238 8.52 -26.37 -3.87
C LEU A 238 8.58 -27.88 -3.59
N GLN A 239 8.72 -28.30 -2.32
CA GLN A 239 8.67 -29.71 -1.90
C GLN A 239 7.25 -30.30 -1.92
N GLY A 240 6.20 -29.47 -1.88
CA GLY A 240 4.80 -29.92 -1.91
C GLY A 240 4.41 -30.67 -3.21
N PRO A 241 3.46 -31.63 -3.13
CA PRO A 241 3.09 -32.47 -4.28
C PRO A 241 2.43 -31.69 -5.42
N HIS A 242 1.76 -30.57 -5.12
CA HIS A 242 1.14 -29.70 -6.12
C HIS A 242 2.14 -29.09 -7.13
N TYR A 243 3.43 -29.05 -6.81
CA TYR A 243 4.45 -28.34 -7.60
C TYR A 243 5.36 -29.28 -8.42
N MET A 244 4.92 -30.52 -8.68
CA MET A 244 5.68 -31.48 -9.52
C MET A 244 5.84 -31.03 -10.98
N GLY A 245 4.93 -30.19 -11.50
CA GLY A 245 5.03 -29.64 -12.86
C GLY A 245 6.30 -28.80 -13.05
N LEU A 246 6.58 -27.92 -12.08
CA LEU A 246 7.75 -27.05 -12.09
C LEU A 246 9.08 -27.82 -12.07
N ARG A 247 9.14 -28.97 -11.40
CA ARG A 247 10.33 -29.84 -11.36
C ARG A 247 10.67 -30.48 -12.72
N SER A 248 9.72 -30.47 -13.65
CA SER A 248 9.88 -30.99 -15.01
C SER A 248 10.11 -29.89 -16.06
N SER A 249 9.69 -28.64 -15.79
CA SER A 249 9.82 -27.52 -16.72
C SER A 249 11.07 -26.68 -16.51
N LEU A 250 11.54 -26.51 -15.26
CA LEU A 250 12.71 -25.68 -14.95
C LEU A 250 14.01 -26.34 -15.43
N LYS A 251 14.60 -25.82 -16.51
CA LYS A 251 15.84 -26.34 -17.12
C LYS A 251 17.10 -25.75 -16.48
N LEU A 252 17.08 -24.47 -16.11
CA LEU A 252 18.21 -23.75 -15.54
C LEU A 252 17.81 -22.92 -14.31
N LEU A 253 18.49 -23.14 -13.19
CA LEU A 253 18.44 -22.34 -11.98
C LEU A 253 19.80 -21.67 -11.79
N VAL A 254 19.84 -20.33 -11.89
CA VAL A 254 21.02 -19.49 -11.67
C VAL A 254 20.91 -18.88 -10.28
N LEU A 255 21.86 -19.19 -9.41
CA LEU A 255 21.99 -18.60 -8.08
C LEU A 255 23.20 -17.66 -8.08
N THR A 256 23.00 -16.40 -7.69
CA THR A 256 24.08 -15.39 -7.56
C THR A 256 23.77 -14.45 -6.39
N GLY A 257 24.58 -13.41 -6.21
CA GLY A 257 24.35 -12.32 -5.25
C GLY A 257 24.71 -12.63 -3.79
N GLU A 258 24.65 -13.87 -3.33
CA GLU A 258 24.95 -14.29 -1.94
C GLU A 258 25.80 -15.56 -1.89
N VAL A 259 26.20 -15.99 -0.68
CA VAL A 259 26.86 -17.29 -0.49
C VAL A 259 25.82 -18.40 -0.60
N LEU A 260 26.06 -19.39 -1.46
CA LEU A 260 25.26 -20.61 -1.50
C LEU A 260 25.77 -21.63 -0.48
N HIS A 261 24.92 -21.96 0.49
CA HIS A 261 25.23 -22.95 1.53
C HIS A 261 25.01 -24.38 1.04
N LEU A 262 25.85 -25.31 1.48
CA LEU A 262 25.87 -26.72 1.05
C LEU A 262 24.50 -27.39 1.25
N SER A 263 23.87 -27.21 2.41
CA SER A 263 22.56 -27.79 2.76
C SER A 263 21.43 -27.36 1.83
N LEU A 264 21.39 -26.07 1.44
CA LEU A 264 20.44 -25.56 0.46
C LEU A 264 20.71 -26.15 -0.93
N CYS A 265 21.98 -26.19 -1.33
CA CYS A 265 22.39 -26.75 -2.62
C CYS A 265 22.04 -28.24 -2.75
N GLU A 266 22.34 -29.05 -1.73
CA GLU A 266 21.92 -30.45 -1.66
C GLU A 266 20.40 -30.61 -1.74
N SER A 267 19.65 -29.77 -1.03
CA SER A 267 18.19 -29.82 -1.02
C SER A 267 17.62 -29.51 -2.41
N LEU A 268 18.18 -28.52 -3.11
CA LEU A 268 17.77 -28.17 -4.47
C LEU A 268 18.18 -29.26 -5.49
N LEU A 269 19.39 -29.84 -5.38
CA LEU A 269 19.82 -30.95 -6.24
C LEU A 269 18.94 -32.20 -6.08
N LYS A 270 18.49 -32.51 -4.86
CA LYS A 270 17.55 -33.61 -4.58
C LYS A 270 16.13 -33.32 -5.09
N LEU A 271 15.71 -32.05 -5.06
CA LEU A 271 14.36 -31.59 -5.45
C LEU A 271 14.19 -31.35 -6.96
N LEU A 272 15.27 -30.96 -7.64
CA LEU A 272 15.32 -30.56 -9.05
C LEU A 272 16.38 -31.36 -9.84
N PRO A 273 16.32 -32.71 -9.86
CA PRO A 273 17.40 -33.56 -10.37
C PRO A 273 17.67 -33.41 -11.87
N HIS A 274 16.71 -32.89 -12.64
CA HIS A 274 16.84 -32.66 -14.08
C HIS A 274 17.30 -31.23 -14.44
N THR A 275 17.19 -30.29 -13.50
CA THR A 275 17.60 -28.89 -13.67
C THR A 275 19.13 -28.77 -13.63
N ALA A 276 19.71 -27.86 -14.41
CA ALA A 276 21.08 -27.38 -14.19
C ALA A 276 21.04 -26.30 -13.11
N ILE A 277 21.80 -26.48 -12.03
CA ILE A 277 21.85 -25.54 -10.90
C ILE A 277 23.25 -24.95 -10.87
N LEU A 278 23.36 -23.64 -11.05
CA LEU A 278 24.64 -22.94 -11.10
C LEU A 278 24.77 -21.95 -9.95
N ASN A 279 25.96 -21.89 -9.35
CA ASN A 279 26.35 -20.87 -8.39
C ASN A 279 27.31 -19.89 -9.10
N LEU A 280 26.86 -18.67 -9.36
CA LEU A 280 27.63 -17.63 -10.04
C LEU A 280 28.06 -16.56 -9.04
N TYR A 281 29.15 -15.87 -9.36
CA TYR A 281 29.71 -14.83 -8.51
C TYR A 281 30.22 -13.66 -9.33
N GLY A 282 29.95 -12.46 -8.81
CA GLY A 282 30.61 -11.22 -9.19
C GLY A 282 30.01 -10.02 -8.47
N SER A 283 30.00 -8.90 -9.19
CA SER A 283 29.51 -7.58 -8.77
C SER A 283 29.06 -6.76 -9.98
N THR A 284 28.36 -5.65 -9.73
CA THR A 284 27.87 -4.72 -10.77
C THR A 284 29.01 -4.18 -11.65
N GLU A 285 30.19 -3.99 -11.05
CA GLU A 285 31.45 -3.56 -11.67
C GLU A 285 32.01 -4.53 -12.71
N VAL A 286 31.57 -5.80 -12.69
CA VAL A 286 31.97 -6.88 -13.61
C VAL A 286 30.77 -7.46 -14.38
N ALA A 287 29.80 -6.61 -14.75
CA ALA A 287 28.58 -6.98 -15.48
C ALA A 287 27.66 -8.02 -14.79
N GLY A 288 27.80 -8.16 -13.46
CA GLY A 288 27.05 -9.11 -12.63
C GLY A 288 27.90 -10.29 -12.19
N ASP A 289 28.25 -11.18 -13.13
CA ASP A 289 29.02 -12.39 -12.82
C ASP A 289 30.35 -12.43 -13.59
N CYS A 290 31.39 -12.92 -12.92
CA CYS A 290 32.72 -13.16 -13.49
C CYS A 290 33.24 -14.59 -13.28
N THR A 291 32.64 -15.39 -12.37
CA THR A 291 32.88 -16.84 -12.24
C THR A 291 31.57 -17.62 -12.11
N TYR A 292 31.62 -18.93 -12.37
CA TYR A 292 30.52 -19.88 -12.18
C TYR A 292 31.00 -21.25 -11.68
N PHE A 293 30.12 -21.93 -10.97
CA PHE A 293 30.24 -23.34 -10.59
C PHE A 293 28.95 -24.08 -10.97
N ASP A 294 29.05 -25.25 -11.61
CA ASP A 294 27.90 -26.15 -11.80
C ASP A 294 27.78 -27.06 -10.58
N CYS A 295 26.68 -26.90 -9.83
CA CYS A 295 26.47 -27.59 -8.56
C CYS A 295 26.42 -29.12 -8.68
N LYS A 296 26.25 -29.69 -9.88
CA LYS A 296 26.36 -31.13 -10.11
C LYS A 296 27.77 -31.68 -9.84
N GLN A 297 28.79 -30.82 -9.82
CA GLN A 297 30.17 -31.19 -9.46
C GLN A 297 30.43 -31.19 -7.95
N LEU A 298 29.51 -30.66 -7.12
CA LEU A 298 29.70 -30.52 -5.67
C LEU A 298 30.04 -31.83 -4.94
N PRO A 299 29.43 -32.99 -5.24
CA PRO A 299 29.77 -34.26 -4.57
C PRO A 299 31.24 -34.65 -4.76
N LEU A 300 31.78 -34.49 -5.98
CA LEU A 300 33.17 -34.82 -6.32
C LEU A 300 34.17 -33.93 -5.57
N ILE A 301 33.80 -32.70 -5.24
CA ILE A 301 34.62 -31.81 -4.39
C ILE A 301 34.55 -32.28 -2.94
N LEU A 302 33.35 -32.58 -2.42
CA LEU A 302 33.16 -33.04 -1.03
C LEU A 302 33.84 -34.39 -0.73
N GLU A 303 34.04 -35.24 -1.74
CA GLU A 303 34.85 -36.48 -1.64
C GLU A 303 36.35 -36.21 -1.42
N ASN A 304 36.87 -35.05 -1.84
CA ASN A 304 38.31 -34.77 -1.94
C ASN A 304 38.81 -33.60 -1.07
N GLU A 305 37.98 -32.60 -0.77
CA GLU A 305 38.38 -31.42 0.00
C GLU A 305 37.23 -30.86 0.86
N ILE A 306 37.53 -30.51 2.11
CA ILE A 306 36.55 -29.88 3.00
C ILE A 306 36.36 -28.39 2.61
N VAL A 307 35.10 -28.04 2.35
CA VAL A 307 34.63 -26.71 1.94
C VAL A 307 33.56 -26.17 2.89
N SER A 308 33.53 -24.86 3.09
CA SER A 308 32.58 -24.16 3.99
C SER A 308 31.24 -23.80 3.33
N SER A 309 31.20 -23.79 2.00
CA SER A 309 30.14 -23.27 1.15
C SER A 309 30.28 -23.89 -0.24
N VAL A 310 29.27 -23.72 -1.11
CA VAL A 310 29.42 -24.12 -2.52
C VAL A 310 30.48 -23.21 -3.17
N PRO A 311 31.42 -23.76 -3.97
CA PRO A 311 32.40 -22.96 -4.69
C PRO A 311 31.76 -21.91 -5.60
N ILE A 312 32.47 -20.81 -5.81
CA ILE A 312 32.16 -19.80 -6.84
C ILE A 312 32.79 -20.17 -8.20
N GLY A 313 33.64 -21.19 -8.21
CA GLY A 313 34.04 -21.96 -9.40
C GLY A 313 35.09 -21.28 -10.28
N LEU A 314 34.91 -21.37 -11.59
CA LEU A 314 35.88 -20.97 -12.61
C LEU A 314 35.44 -19.69 -13.35
N PRO A 315 36.37 -18.91 -13.94
CA PRO A 315 36.02 -17.71 -14.72
C PRO A 315 35.07 -17.99 -15.90
N LEU A 316 34.22 -17.01 -16.21
CA LEU A 316 33.44 -17.04 -17.46
C LEU A 316 34.35 -16.87 -18.69
N SER A 317 33.83 -17.14 -19.89
CA SER A 317 34.52 -16.79 -21.15
C SER A 317 34.98 -15.33 -21.15
N ASN A 318 36.21 -15.08 -21.63
CA ASN A 318 36.83 -13.74 -21.69
C ASN A 318 36.94 -12.99 -20.34
N CYS A 319 36.92 -13.73 -19.22
CA CYS A 319 37.23 -13.24 -17.87
C CYS A 319 38.50 -13.93 -17.34
N ASP A 320 39.43 -13.15 -16.77
CA ASP A 320 40.54 -13.64 -15.95
C ASP A 320 40.25 -13.30 -14.48
N VAL A 321 40.37 -14.28 -13.59
CA VAL A 321 40.29 -14.06 -12.14
C VAL A 321 41.56 -14.58 -11.48
N VAL A 322 42.19 -13.75 -10.65
CA VAL A 322 43.43 -14.07 -9.94
C VAL A 322 43.32 -13.69 -8.46
N LEU A 323 44.01 -14.44 -7.60
CA LEU A 323 44.11 -14.13 -6.17
C LEU A 323 45.42 -13.38 -5.87
N ILE A 324 45.34 -12.29 -5.12
CA ILE A 324 46.50 -11.48 -4.70
C ILE A 324 46.52 -11.39 -3.17
N GLY A 325 47.70 -11.63 -2.57
CA GLY A 325 47.91 -11.63 -1.13
C GLY A 325 49.17 -12.41 -0.75
N GLU A 326 49.53 -12.43 0.53
CA GLU A 326 50.74 -13.11 1.02
C GLU A 326 50.72 -14.63 0.77
N ASN A 327 49.54 -15.24 0.70
CA ASN A 327 49.32 -16.67 0.46
C ASN A 327 48.86 -16.99 -0.98
N ALA A 328 49.03 -16.05 -1.92
CA ALA A 328 48.69 -16.25 -3.32
C ALA A 328 49.60 -17.32 -3.99
N PRO A 329 49.11 -18.08 -4.98
CA PRO A 329 47.76 -18.03 -5.58
C PRO A 329 46.70 -18.84 -4.79
N LYS A 330 47.07 -19.52 -3.70
CA LYS A 330 46.14 -20.42 -2.98
C LYS A 330 45.08 -19.68 -2.16
N TYR A 331 45.42 -18.52 -1.61
CA TYR A 331 44.51 -17.69 -0.82
C TYR A 331 44.84 -16.21 -1.02
N GLY A 332 43.82 -15.37 -1.21
CA GLY A 332 44.00 -13.94 -1.35
C GLY A 332 42.71 -13.22 -1.74
N GLU A 333 42.85 -11.92 -1.98
CA GLU A 333 41.78 -11.09 -2.52
C GLU A 333 41.57 -11.37 -4.02
N ILE A 334 40.32 -11.37 -4.47
CA ILE A 334 39.91 -11.59 -5.86
C ILE A 334 40.13 -10.33 -6.68
N TYR A 335 40.89 -10.47 -7.77
CA TYR A 335 41.11 -9.46 -8.80
C TYR A 335 40.58 -9.95 -10.15
N VAL A 336 39.76 -9.12 -10.82
CA VAL A 336 39.05 -9.50 -12.06
C VAL A 336 39.47 -8.63 -13.25
N ARG A 337 39.78 -9.25 -14.38
CA ARG A 337 40.00 -8.60 -15.69
C ARG A 337 39.12 -9.28 -16.72
N GLY A 338 38.74 -8.58 -17.78
CA GLY A 338 38.04 -9.20 -18.91
C GLY A 338 37.14 -8.23 -19.66
N LEU A 339 36.29 -8.79 -20.53
CA LEU A 339 35.20 -8.03 -21.17
C LEU A 339 34.09 -7.66 -20.18
N CYS A 340 34.01 -8.37 -19.04
CA CYS A 340 33.07 -8.12 -17.95
C CYS A 340 33.27 -6.76 -17.26
N ASN A 341 34.50 -6.24 -17.19
CA ASN A 341 34.80 -5.02 -16.44
C ASN A 341 34.06 -3.79 -17.02
N GLY A 342 33.43 -3.02 -16.13
CA GLY A 342 32.95 -1.67 -16.44
C GLY A 342 34.08 -0.66 -16.66
N VAL A 343 33.72 0.56 -17.06
CA VAL A 343 34.66 1.65 -17.34
C VAL A 343 35.19 2.30 -16.04
N GLY A 344 34.36 2.30 -14.99
CA GLY A 344 34.67 2.96 -13.72
C GLY A 344 33.42 3.40 -12.97
N TYR A 345 33.62 4.23 -11.94
CA TYR A 345 32.55 4.93 -11.23
C TYR A 345 32.35 6.33 -11.81
N PHE A 346 31.10 6.73 -12.03
CA PHE A 346 30.74 8.09 -12.43
C PHE A 346 30.76 9.04 -11.23
N ASP A 347 31.41 10.20 -11.38
CA ASP A 347 31.42 11.29 -10.39
C ASP A 347 31.32 12.65 -11.10
N HIS A 348 30.12 13.25 -11.04
CA HIS A 348 29.71 14.58 -11.52
C HIS A 348 30.03 15.00 -12.98
N LEU A 349 31.27 14.87 -13.43
CA LEU A 349 31.78 15.26 -14.75
C LEU A 349 32.83 14.28 -15.30
N SER A 350 33.28 13.28 -14.52
CA SER A 350 34.30 12.32 -14.94
C SER A 350 33.89 10.88 -14.60
N ILE A 351 34.58 9.92 -15.23
CA ILE A 351 34.58 8.54 -14.77
C ILE A 351 35.92 8.30 -14.08
N THR A 352 35.87 7.94 -12.81
CA THR A 352 37.03 7.44 -12.06
C THR A 352 37.19 5.96 -12.40
N PRO A 353 38.25 5.53 -13.12
CA PRO A 353 38.50 4.12 -13.37
C PRO A 353 38.67 3.38 -12.05
N PHE A 354 38.36 2.07 -12.00
CA PHE A 354 38.33 1.31 -10.74
C PHE A 354 39.69 1.12 -10.01
N GLY A 355 40.73 1.87 -10.39
CA GLY A 355 42.06 1.82 -9.81
C GLY A 355 42.92 0.75 -10.48
N PRO A 356 43.89 1.11 -11.34
CA PRO A 356 44.80 0.13 -11.94
C PRO A 356 45.80 -0.36 -10.89
N ALA A 357 45.44 -1.44 -10.19
CA ALA A 357 46.35 -2.17 -9.32
C ALA A 357 47.54 -2.67 -10.16
N LYS A 358 48.73 -2.08 -9.94
CA LYS A 358 49.97 -2.57 -10.54
C LYS A 358 50.33 -3.90 -9.88
N LEU A 359 50.02 -5.00 -10.57
CA LEU A 359 50.47 -6.34 -10.21
C LEU A 359 51.99 -6.34 -9.92
N PRO A 360 52.44 -7.06 -8.87
CA PRO A 360 53.85 -7.40 -8.72
C PRO A 360 54.37 -8.10 -10.00
N GLN A 361 55.58 -7.78 -10.44
CA GLN A 361 56.14 -8.26 -11.71
C GLN A 361 56.51 -9.77 -11.73
N THR A 362 56.08 -10.55 -10.73
CA THR A 362 56.54 -11.92 -10.46
C THR A 362 55.55 -13.01 -10.86
N SER A 363 54.27 -12.70 -11.08
CA SER A 363 53.23 -13.68 -11.44
C SER A 363 53.07 -13.89 -12.95
N PHE A 364 54.15 -14.27 -13.63
CA PHE A 364 54.09 -14.71 -15.03
C PHE A 364 53.51 -16.13 -15.14
N ILE A 365 52.23 -16.23 -15.55
CA ILE A 365 51.65 -17.45 -16.13
C ILE A 365 51.23 -17.12 -17.58
N ASN A 366 51.57 -18.01 -18.51
CA ASN A 366 51.54 -17.71 -19.95
C ASN A 366 50.13 -17.78 -20.55
N HIS A 367 49.40 -16.66 -20.57
CA HIS A 367 48.31 -16.45 -21.53
C HIS A 367 48.58 -15.27 -22.46
N THR A 368 48.76 -15.58 -23.74
CA THR A 368 49.20 -14.66 -24.78
C THR A 368 48.06 -13.80 -25.33
N SER A 369 47.69 -12.76 -24.58
CA SER A 369 46.94 -11.63 -25.13
C SER A 369 47.65 -10.31 -24.77
N ARG A 370 48.45 -9.79 -25.70
CA ARG A 370 48.99 -8.42 -25.65
C ARG A 370 47.95 -7.40 -26.14
N ASP A 371 46.73 -7.50 -25.64
CA ASP A 371 45.64 -6.62 -26.06
C ASP A 371 45.57 -5.37 -25.15
N PRO A 372 45.96 -4.17 -25.64
CA PRO A 372 45.87 -2.93 -24.84
C PRO A 372 44.42 -2.50 -24.56
N ARG A 373 43.40 -3.17 -25.14
CA ARG A 373 41.98 -2.91 -24.89
C ARG A 373 41.50 -3.46 -23.53
N LEU A 374 42.21 -4.42 -22.94
CA LEU A 374 41.89 -4.98 -21.61
C LEU A 374 42.55 -4.11 -20.51
N GLN A 375 41.78 -3.16 -19.98
CA GLN A 375 42.21 -2.33 -18.85
C GLN A 375 42.42 -3.15 -17.56
N GLY A 376 43.09 -2.54 -16.58
CA GLY A 376 43.63 -3.21 -15.39
C GLY A 376 42.61 -3.96 -14.52
N TYR A 377 43.13 -4.86 -13.70
CA TYR A 377 42.33 -5.69 -12.80
C TYR A 377 41.53 -4.85 -11.80
N PHE A 378 40.24 -5.16 -11.69
CA PHE A 378 39.32 -4.65 -10.67
C PHE A 378 39.59 -5.34 -9.32
N LYS A 379 39.91 -4.57 -8.28
CA LYS A 379 39.99 -5.01 -6.88
C LYS A 379 38.57 -5.16 -6.32
N THR A 380 38.14 -6.38 -6.01
CA THR A 380 36.75 -6.64 -5.58
C THR A 380 36.48 -6.34 -4.10
N GLY A 381 37.49 -6.43 -3.23
CA GLY A 381 37.35 -6.46 -1.76
C GLY A 381 36.90 -7.82 -1.19
N ASP A 382 36.70 -8.83 -2.06
CA ASP A 382 36.30 -10.19 -1.69
C ASP A 382 37.54 -11.11 -1.55
N LEU A 383 37.57 -11.95 -0.52
CA LEU A 383 38.61 -12.94 -0.25
C LEU A 383 38.17 -14.34 -0.71
N ALA A 384 39.08 -15.10 -1.31
CA ALA A 384 38.86 -16.49 -1.71
C ALA A 384 40.06 -17.40 -1.46
N ARG A 385 39.78 -18.71 -1.48
CA ARG A 385 40.77 -19.80 -1.58
C ARG A 385 40.61 -20.48 -2.94
N GLN A 386 41.69 -20.93 -3.56
CA GLN A 386 41.63 -21.83 -4.71
C GLN A 386 41.73 -23.29 -4.23
N LEU A 387 40.78 -24.12 -4.68
CA LEU A 387 40.70 -25.56 -4.40
C LEU A 387 41.64 -26.36 -5.29
N GLN A 388 41.86 -27.64 -4.97
CA GLN A 388 42.71 -28.53 -5.77
C GLN A 388 42.20 -28.77 -7.21
N SER A 389 40.89 -28.61 -7.47
CA SER A 389 40.29 -28.65 -8.81
C SER A 389 40.59 -27.41 -9.66
N GLY A 390 41.10 -26.33 -9.05
CA GLY A 390 41.23 -25.00 -9.66
C GLY A 390 40.05 -24.07 -9.42
N ASP A 391 38.91 -24.58 -8.92
CA ASP A 391 37.75 -23.78 -8.52
C ASP A 391 38.09 -22.81 -7.39
N PHE A 392 37.50 -21.62 -7.41
CA PHE A 392 37.56 -20.69 -6.28
C PHE A 392 36.42 -20.95 -5.29
N ILE A 393 36.70 -20.87 -3.99
CA ILE A 393 35.70 -20.78 -2.92
C ILE A 393 35.79 -19.41 -2.24
N PHE A 394 34.63 -18.77 -2.08
CA PHE A 394 34.49 -17.49 -1.39
C PHE A 394 34.66 -17.67 0.12
N ILE A 395 35.46 -16.80 0.75
CA ILE A 395 35.78 -16.83 2.19
C ILE A 395 35.12 -15.67 2.95
N GLY A 396 35.05 -14.48 2.35
CA GLY A 396 34.51 -13.28 3.02
C GLY A 396 34.91 -11.99 2.31
N ARG A 397 34.84 -10.86 3.01
CA ARG A 397 35.35 -9.55 2.54
C ARG A 397 36.36 -8.98 3.53
N GLU A 398 37.29 -8.18 3.02
CA GLU A 398 38.23 -7.38 3.83
C GLU A 398 37.57 -6.09 4.33
N ASP A 399 36.63 -5.53 3.56
CA ASP A 399 35.84 -4.36 3.93
C ASP A 399 34.52 -4.73 4.64
N ARG A 400 33.89 -3.73 5.27
CA ARG A 400 32.61 -3.88 5.99
C ARG A 400 31.37 -3.79 5.07
N THR A 401 31.52 -4.19 3.81
CA THR A 401 30.37 -4.44 2.93
C THR A 401 29.84 -5.84 3.19
N ILE A 402 28.52 -5.99 3.28
CA ILE A 402 27.84 -7.28 3.40
C ILE A 402 27.00 -7.58 2.15
N LYS A 403 26.56 -8.84 2.04
CA LYS A 403 25.49 -9.29 1.15
C LYS A 403 24.36 -9.85 2.04
N PHE A 404 23.16 -9.26 1.99
CA PHE A 404 22.02 -9.63 2.84
C PHE A 404 20.71 -9.50 2.05
N ASN A 405 19.92 -10.59 1.98
CA ASN A 405 18.73 -10.71 1.14
C ASN A 405 19.00 -10.26 -0.32
N GLY A 406 20.14 -10.70 -0.87
CA GLY A 406 20.64 -10.33 -2.20
C GLY A 406 21.27 -8.94 -2.31
N GLN A 407 21.08 -8.05 -1.34
CA GLN A 407 21.56 -6.66 -1.41
C GLN A 407 22.99 -6.53 -0.93
N ARG A 408 23.83 -5.89 -1.76
CA ARG A 408 25.13 -5.35 -1.32
C ARG A 408 24.86 -4.11 -0.46
N ILE A 409 25.34 -4.13 0.78
CA ILE A 409 25.13 -3.05 1.76
C ILE A 409 26.49 -2.71 2.37
N ALA A 410 26.94 -1.46 2.22
CA ALA A 410 28.05 -0.93 3.01
C ALA A 410 27.51 -0.49 4.37
N LEU A 411 28.03 -1.04 5.48
CA LEU A 411 27.56 -0.68 6.82
C LEU A 411 27.84 0.81 7.13
N GLU A 412 28.89 1.38 6.53
CA GLU A 412 29.20 2.82 6.55
C GLU A 412 28.10 3.70 5.93
N GLU A 413 27.27 3.22 4.99
CA GLU A 413 26.14 4.00 4.45
C GLU A 413 25.04 4.19 5.50
N ILE A 414 24.80 3.14 6.30
CA ILE A 414 23.85 3.16 7.41
C ILE A 414 24.40 4.03 8.55
N GLU A 415 25.66 3.81 8.96
CA GLU A 415 26.30 4.60 10.02
C GLU A 415 26.34 6.10 9.68
N ASN A 416 26.73 6.48 8.47
CA ASN A 416 26.79 7.89 8.10
C ASN A 416 25.39 8.53 8.06
N THR A 417 24.37 7.81 7.58
CA THR A 417 22.98 8.29 7.63
C THR A 417 22.47 8.47 9.07
N LEU A 418 22.90 7.62 9.99
CA LEU A 418 22.62 7.74 11.43
C LEU A 418 23.38 8.93 12.05
N ARG A 419 24.63 9.19 11.66
CA ARG A 419 25.40 10.39 12.06
C ARG A 419 24.81 11.71 11.51
N GLU A 420 24.05 11.69 10.42
CA GLU A 420 23.28 12.87 9.96
C GLU A 420 22.13 13.24 10.90
N HIS A 421 21.65 12.34 11.77
CA HIS A 421 20.49 12.61 12.63
C HIS A 421 20.79 13.68 13.70
N PRO A 422 19.96 14.73 13.86
CA PRO A 422 20.26 15.87 14.74
C PRO A 422 20.65 15.52 16.19
N ASP A 423 20.09 14.46 16.76
CA ASP A 423 20.33 14.05 18.16
C ASP A 423 21.40 12.96 18.34
N ILE A 424 22.04 12.48 17.28
CA ILE A 424 23.10 11.46 17.36
C ILE A 424 24.49 12.12 17.38
N VAL A 425 25.40 11.57 18.17
CA VAL A 425 26.83 11.94 18.22
C VAL A 425 27.63 11.03 17.30
N ASP A 426 27.45 9.71 17.44
CA ASP A 426 28.11 8.70 16.62
C ASP A 426 27.25 7.44 16.50
N ALA A 427 27.50 6.64 15.47
CA ALA A 427 26.79 5.42 15.13
C ALA A 427 27.78 4.30 14.73
N ALA A 428 27.51 3.09 15.19
CA ALA A 428 28.23 1.87 14.82
C ALA A 428 27.21 0.81 14.41
N VAL A 429 27.40 0.15 13.27
CA VAL A 429 26.46 -0.87 12.75
C VAL A 429 27.17 -2.21 12.61
N THR A 430 26.53 -3.28 13.09
CA THR A 430 27.04 -4.66 12.98
C THR A 430 25.96 -5.63 12.50
N CYS A 431 26.24 -6.93 12.53
CA CYS A 431 25.42 -7.96 11.90
C CYS A 431 25.35 -9.21 12.78
N LEU A 432 24.19 -9.44 13.41
CA LEU A 432 23.95 -10.66 14.18
C LEU A 432 23.96 -11.86 13.24
N LYS A 433 24.90 -12.78 13.46
CA LYS A 433 25.03 -14.01 12.67
C LYS A 433 24.43 -15.22 13.41
N LYS A 434 23.66 -16.04 12.70
CA LYS A 434 23.16 -17.35 13.16
C LYS A 434 23.62 -18.41 12.17
N HIS A 435 24.23 -19.50 12.68
CA HIS A 435 24.74 -20.62 11.87
C HIS A 435 25.67 -20.20 10.68
N GLY A 436 26.38 -19.07 10.84
CA GLY A 436 27.27 -18.50 9.83
C GLY A 436 26.63 -17.45 8.91
N GLU A 437 25.30 -17.35 8.87
CA GLU A 437 24.54 -16.41 8.04
C GLU A 437 24.15 -15.14 8.80
N ILE A 438 24.06 -14.00 8.10
CA ILE A 438 23.55 -12.76 8.67
C ILE A 438 22.03 -12.90 8.86
N SER A 439 21.58 -12.91 10.11
CA SER A 439 20.15 -12.94 10.44
C SER A 439 19.53 -11.53 10.48
N SER A 440 20.29 -10.54 10.96
CA SER A 440 19.81 -9.16 11.05
C SER A 440 20.93 -8.13 11.20
N ILE A 441 20.66 -6.90 10.72
CA ILE A 441 21.50 -5.72 10.90
C ILE A 441 21.12 -5.04 12.22
N GLU A 442 22.11 -4.76 13.07
CA GLU A 442 21.95 -4.13 14.38
C GLU A 442 22.71 -2.80 14.44
N ALA A 443 22.11 -1.75 15.02
CA ALA A 443 22.73 -0.44 15.16
C ALA A 443 22.93 -0.06 16.63
N TYR A 444 24.11 0.49 16.93
CA TYR A 444 24.52 1.01 18.22
C TYR A 444 24.73 2.51 18.08
N LEU A 445 24.14 3.30 18.97
CA LEU A 445 24.06 4.75 18.85
C LEU A 445 24.51 5.45 20.12
N VAL A 446 25.32 6.51 19.98
CA VAL A 446 25.64 7.44 21.06
C VAL A 446 24.76 8.69 20.92
N PRO A 447 23.79 8.92 21.82
CA PRO A 447 22.90 10.08 21.74
C PRO A 447 23.52 11.34 22.35
N LYS A 448 23.10 12.52 21.89
CA LYS A 448 23.54 13.84 22.45
C LYS A 448 23.04 14.10 23.86
N LYS A 449 21.95 13.43 24.26
CA LYS A 449 21.42 13.36 25.63
C LYS A 449 20.80 11.98 25.81
N MET A 450 21.09 11.31 26.93
CA MET A 450 20.24 10.19 27.35
C MET A 450 18.85 10.73 27.69
N GLN A 451 17.81 10.08 27.18
CA GLN A 451 16.40 10.35 27.49
C GLN A 451 15.78 9.06 28.00
N ASP A 452 14.97 9.14 29.06
CA ASP A 452 14.45 7.94 29.73
C ASP A 452 13.42 7.16 28.87
N SER A 453 12.77 7.82 27.90
CA SER A 453 11.74 7.26 27.02
C SER A 453 12.30 6.67 25.70
N ASN A 454 13.20 5.70 25.84
CA ASN A 454 13.97 5.09 24.74
C ASN A 454 13.20 4.69 23.45
N GLU A 455 11.92 4.29 23.53
CA GLU A 455 11.16 3.85 22.34
C GLU A 455 10.70 5.00 21.43
N ASN A 456 10.32 6.16 22.00
CA ASN A 456 9.96 7.34 21.19
C ASN A 456 11.19 7.90 20.45
N PHE A 457 12.37 7.75 21.04
CA PHE A 457 13.61 8.14 20.37
C PHE A 457 13.97 7.16 19.24
N LYS A 458 13.82 5.84 19.45
CA LYS A 458 13.98 4.83 18.39
C LYS A 458 13.00 5.01 17.22
N SER A 459 11.75 5.40 17.48
CA SER A 459 10.76 5.61 16.41
C SER A 459 11.08 6.85 15.57
N SER A 460 11.61 7.93 16.18
CA SER A 460 12.16 9.08 15.45
C SER A 460 13.32 8.67 14.54
N ILE A 461 14.31 7.94 15.08
CA ILE A 461 15.50 7.51 14.33
C ILE A 461 15.12 6.57 13.17
N ARG A 462 14.16 5.65 13.37
CA ARG A 462 13.62 4.82 12.28
C ARG A 462 12.91 5.67 11.21
N SER A 463 12.10 6.65 11.62
CA SER A 463 11.40 7.58 10.71
C SER A 463 12.36 8.45 9.89
N TRP A 464 13.53 8.79 10.45
CA TRP A 464 14.62 9.46 9.74
C TRP A 464 15.27 8.55 8.69
N MET A 465 15.69 7.34 9.09
CA MET A 465 16.35 6.41 8.17
C MET A 465 15.46 6.02 6.99
N VAL A 466 14.16 5.78 7.22
CA VAL A 466 13.19 5.40 6.16
C VAL A 466 13.04 6.47 5.08
N LYS A 467 13.30 7.75 5.36
CA LYS A 467 13.28 8.83 4.36
C LYS A 467 14.54 8.88 3.47
N LYS A 468 15.63 8.24 3.90
CA LYS A 468 16.97 8.35 3.28
C LYS A 468 17.51 7.04 2.70
N LEU A 469 17.19 5.91 3.34
CA LEU A 469 17.67 4.58 2.99
C LEU A 469 16.52 3.69 2.48
N PRO A 470 16.77 2.81 1.49
CA PRO A 470 15.82 1.76 1.14
C PRO A 470 15.51 0.88 2.36
N GLN A 471 14.28 0.35 2.44
CA GLN A 471 13.77 -0.36 3.63
C GLN A 471 14.64 -1.53 4.11
N ALA A 472 15.38 -2.19 3.22
CA ALA A 472 16.27 -3.31 3.55
C ALA A 472 17.62 -2.90 4.17
N LEU A 473 17.98 -1.61 4.13
CA LEU A 473 19.15 -1.05 4.83
C LEU A 473 18.80 -0.56 6.24
N ILE A 474 17.53 -0.65 6.66
CA ILE A 474 17.08 -0.19 7.98
C ILE A 474 17.43 -1.25 9.05
N PRO A 475 18.23 -0.91 10.09
CA PRO A 475 18.53 -1.83 11.19
C PRO A 475 17.27 -2.34 11.89
N SER A 476 17.19 -3.65 12.11
CA SER A 476 16.03 -4.25 12.80
C SER A 476 16.00 -3.84 14.27
N ARG A 477 17.19 -3.80 14.89
CA ARG A 477 17.41 -3.50 16.31
C ARG A 477 18.28 -2.25 16.45
N ILE A 478 17.95 -1.43 17.45
CA ILE A 478 18.66 -0.21 17.81
C ILE A 478 18.97 -0.25 19.31
N PHE A 479 20.25 -0.15 19.63
CA PHE A 479 20.79 -0.06 20.99
C PHE A 479 21.40 1.32 21.23
N PHE A 480 21.26 1.83 22.45
CA PHE A 480 21.96 3.04 22.88
C PHE A 480 23.17 2.69 23.75
N SER A 481 24.22 3.49 23.66
CA SER A 481 25.44 3.37 24.45
C SER A 481 25.97 4.76 24.80
N GLU A 482 26.69 4.89 25.91
CA GLU A 482 27.36 6.14 26.29
C GLU A 482 28.61 6.40 25.43
N SER A 483 29.26 5.33 24.97
CA SER A 483 30.39 5.34 24.04
C SER A 483 30.51 3.99 23.33
N PHE A 484 31.39 3.88 22.33
CA PHE A 484 31.74 2.60 21.71
C PHE A 484 33.06 2.06 22.29
N PRO A 485 33.22 0.72 22.40
CA PRO A 485 34.53 0.15 22.68
C PRO A 485 35.50 0.53 21.56
N THR A 486 36.76 0.79 21.90
CA THR A 486 37.79 1.18 20.94
C THR A 486 39.02 0.30 21.04
N THR A 487 39.57 -0.03 19.88
CA THR A 487 40.88 -0.67 19.73
C THR A 487 41.99 0.24 20.27
N SER A 488 43.18 -0.30 20.50
CA SER A 488 44.38 0.47 20.84
C SER A 488 44.79 1.53 19.79
N SER A 489 44.16 1.52 18.61
CA SER A 489 44.33 2.54 17.56
C SER A 489 43.33 3.71 17.64
N GLY A 490 42.40 3.71 18.61
CA GLY A 490 41.33 4.70 18.76
C GLY A 490 40.13 4.50 17.82
N LYS A 491 40.17 3.50 16.92
CA LYS A 491 39.02 3.09 16.10
C LYS A 491 38.07 2.21 16.90
N VAL A 492 36.77 2.26 16.59
CA VAL A 492 35.72 1.39 17.15
C VAL A 492 36.12 -0.09 17.02
N ASP A 493 35.96 -0.85 18.12
CA ASP A 493 36.16 -2.30 18.13
C ASP A 493 34.81 -3.01 17.89
N TYR A 494 34.58 -3.38 16.64
CA TYR A 494 33.35 -4.04 16.23
C TYR A 494 33.23 -5.48 16.74
N ASN A 495 34.34 -6.16 17.08
CA ASN A 495 34.29 -7.50 17.65
C ASN A 495 33.71 -7.44 19.07
N MET A 496 34.16 -6.48 19.88
CA MET A 496 33.60 -6.26 21.23
C MET A 496 32.12 -5.83 21.20
N LEU A 497 31.66 -5.18 20.13
CA LEU A 497 30.23 -4.90 19.93
C LEU A 497 29.44 -6.18 19.67
N ASP A 498 29.90 -7.05 18.76
CA ASP A 498 29.23 -8.31 18.39
C ASP A 498 29.17 -9.34 19.55
N ASP A 499 30.21 -9.40 20.39
CA ASP A 499 30.20 -10.19 21.63
C ASP A 499 29.18 -9.66 22.66
N SER A 500 28.99 -8.34 22.71
CA SER A 500 28.03 -7.70 23.62
C SER A 500 26.57 -7.95 23.22
N SER A 501 26.26 -8.07 21.93
CA SER A 501 24.94 -8.51 21.43
C SER A 501 24.69 -9.99 21.73
N SER A 502 25.68 -10.84 21.52
CA SER A 502 25.58 -12.29 21.69
C SER A 502 25.26 -12.69 23.14
N SER A 503 25.94 -12.04 24.09
CA SER A 503 25.70 -12.21 25.54
C SER A 503 24.34 -11.67 25.99
N ARG A 504 23.88 -10.52 25.44
CA ARG A 504 22.55 -9.96 25.72
C ARG A 504 21.40 -10.82 25.18
N ALA A 505 21.61 -11.56 24.10
CA ALA A 505 20.58 -12.40 23.47
C ALA A 505 20.16 -13.62 24.31
N HIS A 506 20.99 -14.06 25.28
CA HIS A 506 20.71 -15.26 26.10
C HIS A 506 19.96 -14.95 27.41
N GLY A 507 19.63 -13.68 27.69
CA GLY A 507 19.22 -13.22 29.02
C GLY A 507 17.77 -13.48 29.48
N ARG A 508 16.96 -14.27 28.76
CA ARG A 508 15.55 -14.53 29.12
C ARG A 508 15.05 -15.95 28.79
N SER A 509 15.57 -16.95 29.51
CA SER A 509 14.85 -18.22 29.68
C SER A 509 13.82 -18.07 30.80
N TYR A 510 12.54 -17.90 30.46
CA TYR A 510 11.42 -18.04 31.40
C TYR A 510 10.59 -19.28 31.05
N VAL A 511 10.14 -19.99 32.08
CA VAL A 511 9.42 -21.26 31.95
C VAL A 511 8.07 -21.01 31.26
N GLY A 512 7.74 -21.82 30.26
CA GLY A 512 6.47 -21.72 29.55
C GLY A 512 5.33 -22.27 30.39
N GLU A 513 4.30 -21.44 30.61
CA GLU A 513 2.98 -21.92 31.02
C GLU A 513 2.28 -22.55 29.81
N ILE A 514 1.57 -23.66 30.03
CA ILE A 514 0.88 -24.38 28.96
C ILE A 514 -0.51 -23.76 28.78
N TRP A 515 -0.72 -23.03 27.69
CA TRP A 515 -2.06 -22.61 27.26
C TRP A 515 -2.59 -23.54 26.17
N ASP A 516 -3.76 -24.10 26.44
CA ASP A 516 -4.34 -25.20 25.67
C ASP A 516 -5.28 -24.68 24.57
N ASN A 517 -4.71 -23.93 23.62
CA ASN A 517 -5.39 -23.40 22.43
C ASN A 517 -4.66 -23.88 21.17
N ASP A 518 -5.36 -24.56 20.27
CA ASP A 518 -4.74 -25.23 19.13
C ASP A 518 -4.33 -24.27 18.00
N ASP A 519 -4.99 -23.12 17.84
CA ASP A 519 -4.55 -22.08 16.90
C ASP A 519 -3.22 -21.46 17.35
N LEU A 520 -3.05 -21.22 18.65
CA LEU A 520 -1.79 -20.70 19.20
C LEU A 520 -0.66 -21.72 19.02
N LYS A 521 -0.92 -23.01 19.27
CA LYS A 521 0.04 -24.11 19.00
C LYS A 521 0.38 -24.18 17.50
N PHE A 522 -0.59 -24.01 16.61
CA PHE A 522 -0.36 -24.00 15.16
C PHE A 522 0.49 -22.81 14.73
N ILE A 523 0.22 -21.60 15.25
CA ILE A 523 1.05 -20.41 14.97
C ILE A 523 2.47 -20.60 15.52
N GLN A 524 2.65 -21.13 16.73
CA GLN A 524 3.97 -21.48 17.27
C GLN A 524 4.70 -22.50 16.39
N LYS A 525 4.01 -23.56 15.94
CA LYS A 525 4.58 -24.55 15.02
C LYS A 525 5.04 -23.91 13.71
N VAL A 526 4.18 -23.11 13.07
CA VAL A 526 4.50 -22.42 11.81
C VAL A 526 5.68 -21.43 12.00
N PHE A 527 5.77 -20.76 13.15
CA PHE A 527 6.94 -19.93 13.49
C PHE A 527 8.21 -20.78 13.67
N SER A 528 8.15 -21.90 14.39
CA SER A 528 9.27 -22.84 14.55
C SER A 528 9.78 -23.37 13.21
N GLU A 529 8.87 -23.80 12.32
CA GLU A 529 9.17 -24.26 10.96
C GLU A 529 9.81 -23.15 10.11
N ALA A 530 9.27 -21.93 10.16
CA ALA A 530 9.78 -20.76 9.43
C ALA A 530 11.19 -20.33 9.87
N LEU A 531 11.53 -20.57 11.14
CA LEU A 531 12.80 -20.18 11.76
C LEU A 531 13.81 -21.34 11.85
N MET A 532 13.37 -22.57 11.53
CA MET A 532 14.12 -23.82 11.70
C MET A 532 14.66 -24.01 13.14
N VAL A 533 13.77 -23.83 14.13
CA VAL A 533 14.06 -24.02 15.56
C VAL A 533 13.10 -25.03 16.20
N ASP A 534 13.56 -25.79 17.20
CA ASP A 534 12.77 -26.87 17.81
C ASP A 534 11.49 -26.36 18.51
N ASN A 535 11.56 -25.19 19.17
CA ASN A 535 10.44 -24.58 19.89
C ASN A 535 10.56 -23.05 19.88
N ILE A 536 9.42 -22.37 19.99
CA ILE A 536 9.31 -20.91 20.15
C ILE A 536 8.21 -20.55 21.15
N SER A 537 8.43 -19.55 22.00
CA SER A 537 7.46 -19.11 23.01
C SER A 537 6.37 -18.22 22.41
N ILE A 538 5.19 -18.25 23.02
CA ILE A 538 4.01 -17.43 22.68
C ILE A 538 4.28 -15.91 22.69
N HIS A 539 5.29 -15.47 23.44
CA HIS A 539 5.73 -14.09 23.57
C HIS A 539 6.99 -13.76 22.76
N ASP A 540 7.62 -14.74 22.12
CA ASP A 540 8.84 -14.50 21.35
C ASP A 540 8.52 -13.68 20.10
N ASN A 541 9.26 -12.59 19.92
CA ASN A 541 9.16 -11.78 18.72
C ASN A 541 9.91 -12.48 17.58
N PHE A 542 9.18 -12.88 16.54
CA PHE A 542 9.64 -13.57 15.34
C PHE A 542 10.95 -13.00 14.79
N PHE A 543 11.01 -11.68 14.59
CA PHE A 543 12.19 -10.98 14.06
C PHE A 543 13.34 -10.93 15.10
N HIS A 544 13.03 -10.90 16.40
CA HIS A 544 14.05 -11.04 17.44
C HIS A 544 14.59 -12.48 17.52
N SER A 545 13.77 -13.49 17.26
CA SER A 545 14.16 -14.91 17.19
C SER A 545 14.97 -15.26 15.93
N GLY A 546 15.18 -14.32 15.01
CA GLY A 546 15.98 -14.47 13.80
C GLY A 546 15.19 -14.41 12.49
N GLY A 547 13.88 -14.14 12.57
CA GLY A 547 13.03 -13.99 11.40
C GLY A 547 13.37 -12.76 10.55
N ASN A 548 13.16 -12.89 9.26
CA ASN A 548 13.38 -11.85 8.25
C ASN A 548 12.17 -11.77 7.31
N SER A 549 12.22 -10.95 6.27
CA SER A 549 11.12 -10.84 5.28
C SER A 549 10.82 -12.14 4.53
N VAL A 550 11.83 -13.01 4.39
CA VAL A 550 11.72 -14.31 3.72
C VAL A 550 10.95 -15.32 4.58
N SER A 551 11.33 -15.49 5.84
CA SER A 551 10.60 -16.36 6.77
C SER A 551 9.24 -15.77 7.15
N ALA A 552 9.11 -14.44 7.17
CA ALA A 552 7.82 -13.76 7.37
C ALA A 552 6.80 -14.09 6.29
N ALA A 553 7.22 -14.20 5.03
CA ALA A 553 6.34 -14.60 3.93
C ALA A 553 5.92 -16.08 4.04
N TYR A 554 6.79 -16.97 4.51
CA TYR A 554 6.43 -18.36 4.80
C TYR A 554 5.37 -18.45 5.92
N VAL A 555 5.56 -17.73 7.04
CA VAL A 555 4.53 -17.63 8.09
C VAL A 555 3.23 -17.06 7.53
N ALA A 556 3.33 -16.00 6.71
CA ALA A 556 2.16 -15.33 6.16
C ALA A 556 1.30 -16.27 5.29
N TYR A 557 1.93 -17.05 4.42
CA TYR A 557 1.26 -18.03 3.57
C TYR A 557 0.61 -19.17 4.37
N ASN A 558 1.34 -19.82 5.29
CA ASN A 558 0.84 -20.99 6.02
C ASN A 558 -0.30 -20.66 7.00
N LEU A 559 -0.45 -19.38 7.40
CA LEU A 559 -1.57 -18.90 8.20
C LEU A 559 -2.69 -18.24 7.35
N GLY A 560 -2.51 -18.07 6.04
CA GLY A 560 -3.49 -17.40 5.17
C GLY A 560 -3.60 -15.88 5.38
N ILE A 561 -2.52 -15.21 5.77
CA ILE A 561 -2.52 -13.81 6.22
C ILE A 561 -1.69 -12.89 5.32
N ASN A 562 -1.98 -11.59 5.33
CA ASN A 562 -1.10 -10.61 4.70
C ASN A 562 0.16 -10.42 5.57
N MET A 563 1.36 -10.47 4.97
CA MET A 563 2.64 -10.40 5.66
C MET A 563 2.79 -9.14 6.55
N LYS A 564 2.13 -8.03 6.23
CA LYS A 564 2.11 -6.80 7.05
C LYS A 564 1.57 -7.05 8.47
N LEU A 565 0.69 -8.04 8.66
CA LEU A 565 0.17 -8.43 9.98
C LEU A 565 1.28 -9.00 10.88
N LEU A 566 2.25 -9.73 10.34
CA LEU A 566 3.36 -10.24 11.15
C LEU A 566 4.31 -9.12 11.61
N TYR A 567 4.50 -8.08 10.79
CA TYR A 567 5.26 -6.89 11.18
C TYR A 567 4.56 -6.07 12.28
N ALA A 568 3.23 -6.00 12.28
CA ALA A 568 2.44 -5.35 13.33
C ALA A 568 2.31 -6.22 14.61
N PHE A 569 2.19 -7.54 14.45
CA PHE A 569 1.91 -8.50 15.50
C PHE A 569 2.96 -9.63 15.54
N PRO A 570 4.22 -9.33 15.90
CA PRO A 570 5.36 -10.22 15.66
C PRO A 570 5.53 -11.38 16.66
N THR A 571 4.58 -11.66 17.56
CA THR A 571 4.67 -12.83 18.48
C THR A 571 3.49 -13.76 18.25
N PRO A 572 3.59 -15.08 18.50
CA PRO A 572 2.49 -16.01 18.28
C PRO A 572 1.17 -15.56 18.94
N LEU A 573 1.23 -15.14 20.21
CA LEU A 573 0.06 -14.62 20.94
C LEU A 573 -0.50 -13.33 20.32
N LYS A 574 0.36 -12.35 19.97
CA LYS A 574 -0.11 -11.10 19.36
C LYS A 574 -0.75 -11.35 18.00
N LEU A 575 -0.21 -12.31 17.24
CA LEU A 575 -0.74 -12.68 15.94
C LEU A 575 -2.08 -13.43 16.09
N GLN A 576 -2.15 -14.43 16.97
CA GLN A 576 -3.39 -15.13 17.34
C GLN A 576 -4.49 -14.11 17.70
N MET A 577 -4.24 -13.19 18.63
CA MET A 577 -5.20 -12.15 19.03
C MET A 577 -5.61 -11.22 17.87
N ALA A 578 -4.79 -11.09 16.81
CA ALA A 578 -5.13 -10.35 15.60
C ALA A 578 -5.90 -11.20 14.56
N LEU A 579 -5.77 -12.53 14.63
CA LEU A 579 -6.45 -13.48 13.74
C LEU A 579 -7.78 -13.98 14.30
N GLU A 580 -7.93 -14.17 15.61
CA GLU A 580 -9.22 -14.44 16.26
C GLU A 580 -10.22 -13.29 16.01
N ARG A 581 -9.73 -12.04 16.08
CA ARG A 581 -10.47 -10.82 15.67
C ARG A 581 -10.86 -10.78 14.19
N LYS A 582 -10.37 -11.71 13.38
CA LYS A 582 -10.63 -11.84 11.93
C LYS A 582 -11.47 -13.07 11.62
N ILE A 583 -11.20 -14.21 12.27
CA ILE A 583 -11.94 -15.48 12.17
C ILE A 583 -13.34 -15.34 12.79
N GLY A 584 -13.50 -14.52 13.83
CA GLY A 584 -14.82 -14.10 14.34
C GLY A 584 -15.69 -13.33 13.33
N SER A 585 -15.18 -13.06 12.12
CA SER A 585 -15.93 -12.48 10.99
C SER A 585 -16.19 -13.49 9.86
N SER A 586 -15.88 -14.77 10.02
CA SER A 586 -15.97 -15.77 8.94
C SER A 586 -16.35 -17.17 9.44
N HIS A 587 -17.64 -17.43 9.64
CA HIS A 587 -18.12 -18.79 9.89
C HIS A 587 -19.50 -19.07 9.25
N TYR A 588 -19.52 -19.20 7.93
CA TYR A 588 -20.52 -19.98 7.20
C TYR A 588 -19.90 -20.55 5.91
N ASP A 589 -19.22 -21.70 6.04
CA ASP A 589 -19.25 -22.84 5.10
C ASP A 589 -18.15 -23.87 5.43
N SER A 590 -18.51 -24.93 6.17
CA SER A 590 -17.91 -26.27 6.07
C SER A 590 -18.49 -27.26 7.11
N ARG A 591 -19.70 -27.80 6.90
CA ARG A 591 -20.16 -29.04 7.53
C ARG A 591 -21.13 -29.80 6.62
N ASN A 592 -20.70 -30.92 6.05
CA ASN A 592 -21.49 -32.15 5.83
C ASN A 592 -20.70 -33.22 5.05
N GLU A 593 -19.79 -33.88 5.75
CA GLU A 593 -19.28 -35.26 5.55
C GLU A 593 -18.66 -35.62 6.92
N ASP A 594 -18.83 -36.79 7.53
CA ASP A 594 -19.40 -38.06 7.07
C ASP A 594 -20.69 -38.48 7.81
N ASN A 595 -21.43 -39.42 7.20
CA ASN A 595 -22.02 -40.54 7.94
C ASN A 595 -22.31 -41.73 6.99
N VAL A 596 -21.33 -42.63 6.85
CA VAL A 596 -21.51 -43.89 6.12
C VAL A 596 -22.36 -44.84 6.96
N ASN A 597 -23.38 -45.43 6.35
CA ASN A 597 -24.02 -46.63 6.89
C ASN A 597 -24.30 -47.63 5.76
N VAL A 598 -24.08 -48.91 6.06
CA VAL A 598 -24.19 -50.06 5.14
C VAL A 598 -25.68 -50.47 5.08
N ASP A 599 -26.30 -50.86 3.96
CA ASP A 599 -26.06 -52.12 3.23
C ASP A 599 -26.83 -52.19 1.88
N SER A 600 -26.38 -53.07 0.96
CA SER A 600 -27.01 -53.49 -0.31
C SER A 600 -27.26 -52.43 -1.40
N GLY A 601 -27.08 -52.69 -2.71
CA GLY A 601 -26.48 -53.85 -3.40
C GLY A 601 -26.74 -53.84 -4.92
N VAL A 602 -26.10 -54.77 -5.67
CA VAL A 602 -26.41 -55.18 -7.06
C VAL A 602 -26.07 -54.19 -8.21
N THR A 603 -24.80 -54.23 -8.61
CA THR A 603 -24.22 -54.43 -9.98
C THR A 603 -24.69 -53.69 -11.27
N ASP A 604 -23.71 -53.59 -12.18
CA ASP A 604 -23.76 -53.47 -13.66
C ASP A 604 -24.11 -52.11 -14.32
N GLU A 605 -23.78 -51.86 -15.59
CA GLU A 605 -22.48 -51.86 -16.32
C GLU A 605 -22.70 -51.11 -17.69
N ILE A 606 -21.65 -50.97 -18.52
CA ILE A 606 -21.73 -50.81 -20.01
C ILE A 606 -22.26 -49.47 -20.61
N LEU A 607 -21.30 -48.62 -21.01
CA LEU A 607 -21.06 -48.05 -22.37
C LEU A 607 -22.14 -47.30 -23.22
N LEU A 608 -21.75 -46.07 -23.60
CA LEU A 608 -21.69 -45.43 -24.94
C LEU A 608 -21.82 -46.32 -26.23
N PRO A 609 -22.01 -45.77 -27.47
CA PRO A 609 -22.63 -44.49 -27.93
C PRO A 609 -23.39 -44.52 -29.31
N ALA A 610 -23.85 -43.33 -29.77
CA ALA A 610 -23.71 -42.78 -31.16
C ALA A 610 -24.87 -42.79 -32.22
N TYR A 611 -24.69 -41.90 -33.23
CA TYR A 611 -25.38 -41.71 -34.55
C TYR A 611 -26.86 -41.23 -34.58
N SER A 612 -27.15 -39.96 -34.97
CA SER A 612 -27.42 -39.43 -36.34
C SER A 612 -28.90 -39.60 -36.83
N LYS A 613 -29.50 -38.89 -37.81
CA LYS A 613 -29.00 -38.19 -39.03
C LYS A 613 -30.13 -37.36 -39.72
N THR A 614 -29.84 -36.18 -40.33
CA THR A 614 -30.52 -35.51 -41.51
C THR A 614 -32.06 -35.27 -41.55
N GLY A 615 -32.63 -34.25 -42.22
CA GLY A 615 -32.09 -33.11 -43.01
C GLY A 615 -33.08 -32.58 -44.10
N SER A 616 -32.59 -31.70 -45.00
CA SER A 616 -33.17 -31.26 -46.33
C SER A 616 -33.77 -29.80 -46.42
N PRO A 617 -33.93 -29.16 -47.63
CA PRO A 617 -32.92 -28.18 -48.08
C PRO A 617 -33.36 -26.94 -48.94
N HIS A 618 -32.36 -26.11 -49.35
CA HIS A 618 -32.33 -25.07 -50.41
C HIS A 618 -32.99 -23.68 -50.12
N GLY A 619 -32.48 -22.53 -50.62
CA GLY A 619 -31.17 -22.24 -51.25
C GLY A 619 -31.02 -20.84 -51.94
N ILE A 620 -29.75 -20.43 -52.18
CA ILE A 620 -29.25 -19.44 -53.19
C ILE A 620 -29.41 -17.91 -52.92
N LYS A 621 -28.49 -17.10 -53.49
CA LYS A 621 -28.30 -15.61 -53.41
C LYS A 621 -28.90 -14.90 -54.68
N PRO A 622 -28.58 -13.65 -55.15
CA PRO A 622 -27.83 -12.48 -54.63
C PRO A 622 -28.41 -11.05 -55.00
N ARG A 623 -27.61 -9.95 -54.80
CA ARG A 623 -27.59 -8.64 -55.57
C ARG A 623 -28.75 -7.62 -55.35
N ARG A 624 -28.66 -6.28 -55.63
CA ARG A 624 -27.57 -5.23 -55.76
C ARG A 624 -28.21 -3.82 -56.01
N ARG A 625 -27.50 -2.69 -55.71
CA ARG A 625 -27.64 -1.31 -56.32
C ARG A 625 -28.94 -0.49 -56.01
N MET A 626 -29.07 0.86 -56.18
CA MET A 626 -28.14 2.02 -56.33
C MET A 626 -28.83 3.41 -56.13
N PHE A 627 -28.10 4.37 -55.53
CA PHE A 627 -27.91 5.83 -55.85
C PHE A 627 -29.06 6.86 -56.14
N GLY A 628 -28.92 8.03 -55.50
CA GLY A 628 -29.39 9.41 -55.81
C GLY A 628 -29.07 10.31 -54.58
N ALA A 629 -28.48 11.52 -54.57
CA ALA A 629 -28.40 12.70 -55.47
C ALA A 629 -29.66 13.60 -55.42
N VAL A 630 -29.61 14.94 -55.23
CA VAL A 630 -28.54 15.96 -54.97
C VAL A 630 -29.25 17.22 -54.33
N ASP A 631 -28.69 18.31 -53.74
CA ASP A 631 -27.48 19.13 -53.96
C ASP A 631 -27.03 20.00 -52.72
N ASN A 632 -26.20 21.05 -52.97
CA ASN A 632 -25.87 22.27 -52.19
C ASN A 632 -27.01 22.90 -51.31
N SER A 633 -26.81 23.74 -50.26
CA SER A 633 -25.69 24.66 -49.90
C SER A 633 -25.68 25.13 -48.40
N ASN A 634 -24.49 25.52 -47.90
CA ASN A 634 -24.15 26.54 -46.85
C ASN A 634 -24.62 26.46 -45.37
N THR A 635 -23.62 26.62 -44.47
CA THR A 635 -23.60 27.32 -43.14
C THR A 635 -24.72 27.00 -42.11
N GLU A 636 -24.49 26.30 -40.99
CA GLU A 636 -23.65 26.71 -39.84
C GLU A 636 -23.25 25.52 -38.90
N HIS A 637 -22.67 25.79 -37.72
CA HIS A 637 -22.07 24.80 -36.80
C HIS A 637 -23.07 23.85 -36.10
N PRO A 638 -22.81 22.53 -36.04
CA PRO A 638 -23.55 21.59 -35.20
C PRO A 638 -22.75 21.15 -33.96
N THR A 639 -23.23 21.49 -32.76
CA THR A 639 -22.92 20.75 -31.53
C THR A 639 -23.53 19.35 -31.61
N LYS A 640 -22.72 18.30 -31.48
CA LYS A 640 -23.23 16.92 -31.53
C LYS A 640 -23.66 16.44 -30.16
N LEU A 641 -24.98 16.32 -29.96
CA LEU A 641 -25.51 15.30 -29.06
C LEU A 641 -25.04 13.93 -29.54
N LEU A 642 -24.65 13.05 -28.61
CA LEU A 642 -24.54 11.62 -28.86
C LEU A 642 -25.58 10.86 -28.04
N LYS A 643 -26.04 9.74 -28.60
CA LYS A 643 -27.28 9.10 -28.18
C LYS A 643 -27.14 8.40 -26.83
N LYS A 644 -28.15 8.63 -26.00
CA LYS A 644 -28.66 7.73 -24.97
C LYS A 644 -28.93 6.33 -25.57
N ASP A 645 -28.27 5.31 -25.06
CA ASP A 645 -28.75 3.93 -25.07
C ASP A 645 -29.41 3.60 -23.72
N SER A 646 -30.35 2.65 -23.69
CA SER A 646 -31.31 2.54 -22.59
C SER A 646 -31.62 1.11 -22.16
N SER A 647 -30.96 0.65 -21.10
CA SER A 647 -31.21 -0.61 -20.38
C SER A 647 -30.43 -0.59 -19.05
N LEU A 648 -30.98 -0.84 -17.86
CA LEU A 648 -32.37 -1.13 -17.47
C LEU A 648 -32.77 -0.31 -16.24
N CYS A 649 -34.02 0.16 -16.20
CA CYS A 649 -34.71 0.53 -14.96
C CYS A 649 -36.10 -0.08 -14.98
N ILE A 650 -36.46 -0.84 -13.94
CA ILE A 650 -37.83 -1.34 -13.75
C ILE A 650 -38.61 -0.26 -13.01
N ILE A 651 -39.55 0.38 -13.70
CA ILE A 651 -40.48 1.34 -13.10
C ILE A 651 -41.74 0.57 -12.66
N PRO A 652 -42.10 0.54 -11.36
CA PRO A 652 -43.42 0.12 -10.94
C PRO A 652 -44.46 1.05 -11.55
N LYS A 653 -45.44 0.49 -12.27
CA LYS A 653 -46.61 1.25 -12.74
C LYS A 653 -47.74 1.16 -11.71
N ASP A 654 -48.56 2.21 -11.73
CA ASP A 654 -49.82 2.39 -11.03
C ASP A 654 -49.72 2.47 -9.48
N GLY A 655 -49.84 3.71 -8.98
CA GLY A 655 -49.90 4.02 -7.56
C GLY A 655 -49.87 5.53 -7.33
N ASN A 656 -50.97 6.12 -6.86
CA ASN A 656 -51.00 7.54 -6.49
C ASN A 656 -50.24 7.74 -5.17
N LEU A 657 -48.94 8.03 -5.26
CA LEU A 657 -48.17 8.58 -4.13
C LEU A 657 -48.73 9.98 -3.79
N LYS A 658 -49.69 10.01 -2.85
CA LYS A 658 -50.04 11.22 -2.11
C LYS A 658 -48.84 11.55 -1.23
N ASP A 659 -47.98 12.45 -1.71
CA ASP A 659 -46.86 12.99 -0.93
C ASP A 659 -47.38 13.83 0.25
N ASN A 660 -47.74 13.12 1.31
CA ASN A 660 -48.42 13.64 2.49
C ASN A 660 -47.44 13.92 3.64
N GLY A 661 -46.13 13.93 3.33
CA GLY A 661 -45.03 14.08 4.28
C GLY A 661 -44.35 15.46 4.23
N PHE A 662 -43.31 15.61 5.06
CA PHE A 662 -42.55 16.85 5.30
C PHE A 662 -42.14 17.62 4.01
N TRP A 663 -41.89 16.90 2.92
CA TRP A 663 -41.31 17.39 1.68
C TRP A 663 -42.28 18.09 0.71
N SER A 664 -43.60 17.93 0.89
CA SER A 664 -44.62 18.60 0.05
C SER A 664 -45.10 19.94 0.63
N SER A 665 -44.66 20.31 1.83
CA SER A 665 -44.98 21.59 2.46
C SER A 665 -44.06 22.72 1.96
N HIS A 666 -44.63 23.90 1.65
CA HIS A 666 -43.86 25.09 1.26
C HIS A 666 -43.15 25.74 2.46
N SER A 667 -42.12 25.07 3.02
CA SER A 667 -41.63 25.36 4.39
C SER A 667 -40.11 25.43 4.59
N PHE A 668 -39.29 25.49 3.54
CA PHE A 668 -37.86 25.83 3.64
C PHE A 668 -37.61 27.29 3.21
N ASN A 669 -37.89 28.23 4.11
CA ASN A 669 -37.67 29.67 3.88
C ASN A 669 -36.20 30.10 4.05
N ALA A 670 -35.37 29.23 4.63
CA ALA A 670 -33.92 29.39 4.75
C ALA A 670 -33.21 28.20 4.09
N ALA A 671 -32.00 28.43 3.57
CA ALA A 671 -31.17 27.36 3.05
C ALA A 671 -30.39 26.71 4.21
N CYS A 672 -30.18 25.40 4.16
CA CYS A 672 -29.45 24.67 5.19
C CYS A 672 -28.72 23.45 4.64
N SER A 673 -27.77 22.95 5.42
CA SER A 673 -27.00 21.74 5.12
C SER A 673 -26.92 20.82 6.32
N VAL A 674 -27.11 19.52 6.10
CA VAL A 674 -27.21 18.49 7.13
C VAL A 674 -26.27 17.35 6.80
N SER A 675 -25.46 16.94 7.77
CA SER A 675 -24.46 15.87 7.63
C SER A 675 -24.24 15.16 8.96
N ARG A 676 -23.56 14.01 8.94
CA ARG A 676 -23.26 13.18 10.12
C ARG A 676 -22.55 13.86 11.31
N CYS A 677 -22.06 15.09 11.15
CA CYS A 677 -21.36 15.82 12.22
C CYS A 677 -21.80 17.29 12.37
N ASN A 678 -22.62 17.81 11.45
CA ASN A 678 -23.04 19.21 11.44
C ASN A 678 -24.43 19.36 10.82
N LYS A 679 -25.36 19.99 11.56
CA LYS A 679 -26.56 20.64 11.03
C LYS A 679 -26.30 22.14 11.01
N ILE A 680 -26.20 22.74 9.83
CA ILE A 680 -25.90 24.16 9.67
C ILE A 680 -27.08 24.85 8.98
N MET A 681 -27.71 25.77 9.71
CA MET A 681 -28.86 26.56 9.26
C MET A 681 -28.38 27.96 8.87
N TYR A 682 -28.48 28.32 7.58
CA TYR A 682 -28.01 29.61 7.08
C TYR A 682 -29.22 30.54 6.82
N CYS A 683 -29.76 31.10 7.91
CA CYS A 683 -30.89 32.02 7.86
C CYS A 683 -30.51 33.35 7.19
N ASN A 684 -31.27 33.73 6.16
CA ASN A 684 -30.98 34.90 5.34
C ASN A 684 -31.79 36.13 5.81
N GLY A 685 -31.20 36.92 6.71
CA GLY A 685 -31.85 38.05 7.37
C GLY A 685 -32.28 37.73 8.81
N GLY A 686 -32.17 38.71 9.70
CA GLY A 686 -32.23 38.47 11.14
C GLY A 686 -33.65 38.37 11.72
N HIS A 687 -34.02 37.17 12.20
CA HIS A 687 -34.72 36.93 13.47
C HIS A 687 -34.58 35.43 13.84
N ASN A 688 -34.34 35.12 15.11
CA ASN A 688 -33.81 33.81 15.54
C ASN A 688 -34.77 32.59 15.48
N ASN A 689 -36.00 32.73 14.97
CA ASN A 689 -37.04 31.70 15.05
C ASN A 689 -37.67 31.38 13.69
N LEU A 690 -37.08 30.51 12.86
CA LEU A 690 -37.75 29.94 11.66
C LEU A 690 -37.13 28.60 11.22
N CYS A 691 -37.99 27.69 10.74
CA CYS A 691 -37.70 26.36 10.15
C CYS A 691 -37.35 25.18 11.09
N HIS A 692 -37.84 25.15 12.34
CA HIS A 692 -38.24 23.87 12.97
C HIS A 692 -39.64 23.49 12.47
N THR A 693 -39.74 23.00 11.23
CA THR A 693 -41.00 22.46 10.68
C THR A 693 -41.21 21.04 11.19
N ILE A 694 -41.46 20.91 12.50
CA ILE A 694 -41.68 19.63 13.15
C ILE A 694 -42.95 18.99 12.58
N SER A 695 -42.78 17.82 11.95
CA SER A 695 -43.89 16.96 11.54
C SER A 695 -44.22 16.03 12.70
N SER A 696 -45.37 16.22 13.35
CA SER A 696 -45.89 15.27 14.33
C SER A 696 -46.61 14.11 13.63
N GLN A 697 -46.22 12.87 13.94
CA GLN A 697 -47.00 11.68 13.59
C GLN A 697 -47.57 11.05 14.86
N GLN A 698 -48.89 10.87 14.91
CA GLN A 698 -49.56 10.21 16.01
C GLN A 698 -49.46 8.68 15.85
N ILE A 699 -48.84 8.01 16.81
CA ILE A 699 -48.61 6.55 16.80
C ILE A 699 -48.79 6.01 18.23
N SER A 700 -49.49 4.90 18.39
CA SER A 700 -49.48 4.15 19.66
C SER A 700 -48.09 3.61 19.96
N ARG A 701 -47.62 3.76 21.22
CA ARG A 701 -46.30 3.28 21.68
C ARG A 701 -46.09 1.77 21.51
N GLU A 702 -47.17 0.98 21.41
CA GLU A 702 -47.09 -0.47 21.16
C GLU A 702 -46.76 -0.84 19.70
N ARG A 703 -46.89 0.09 18.75
CA ARG A 703 -46.68 -0.21 17.32
C ARG A 703 -45.25 0.00 16.86
N LYS A 704 -44.80 -0.96 16.06
CA LYS A 704 -43.61 -0.89 15.20
C LYS A 704 -43.90 -0.06 13.94
N GLY A 705 -42.87 0.13 13.11
CA GLY A 705 -42.99 0.64 11.76
C GLY A 705 -42.17 -0.19 10.79
N SER A 706 -42.08 0.27 9.54
CA SER A 706 -41.23 -0.32 8.51
C SER A 706 -40.23 0.70 7.98
N VAL A 707 -39.12 0.23 7.41
CA VAL A 707 -38.20 1.04 6.60
C VAL A 707 -38.19 0.46 5.19
N GLN A 708 -38.48 1.29 4.19
CA GLN A 708 -38.65 0.87 2.79
C GLN A 708 -37.65 1.61 1.88
N GLU A 709 -37.14 0.93 0.84
CA GLU A 709 -36.29 1.55 -0.19
C GLU A 709 -37.16 2.44 -1.11
N LEU A 710 -36.89 3.75 -1.15
CA LEU A 710 -37.50 4.66 -2.12
C LEU A 710 -36.75 4.64 -3.44
N TRP A 711 -35.42 4.76 -3.36
CA TRP A 711 -34.51 4.73 -4.51
C TRP A 711 -33.07 4.47 -4.05
N LYS A 712 -32.23 4.06 -5.00
CA LYS A 712 -30.78 3.99 -4.82
C LYS A 712 -30.02 4.35 -6.09
N VAL A 713 -28.82 4.89 -5.93
CA VAL A 713 -27.92 5.31 -7.02
C VAL A 713 -26.66 4.45 -6.97
N ASN A 714 -26.29 3.85 -8.11
CA ASN A 714 -25.06 3.08 -8.24
C ASN A 714 -23.85 4.02 -8.28
N MET A 715 -22.87 3.73 -7.43
CA MET A 715 -21.70 4.55 -7.17
C MET A 715 -20.39 3.91 -7.66
N GLU A 716 -20.49 2.84 -8.45
CA GLU A 716 -19.40 2.07 -9.11
C GLU A 716 -18.38 1.38 -8.16
N SER A 717 -18.43 1.67 -6.86
CA SER A 717 -17.69 0.98 -5.79
C SER A 717 -18.21 1.44 -4.42
N CYS A 718 -17.70 0.85 -3.33
CA CYS A 718 -18.08 1.10 -1.94
C CYS A 718 -18.29 2.58 -1.57
N VAL A 719 -19.34 2.86 -0.78
CA VAL A 719 -19.74 4.21 -0.36
C VAL A 719 -19.53 4.39 1.15
N ASP A 720 -18.26 4.52 1.56
CA ASP A 720 -17.89 4.78 2.97
C ASP A 720 -18.16 6.23 3.42
N ALA A 721 -18.26 7.18 2.49
CA ALA A 721 -18.53 8.59 2.80
C ALA A 721 -20.00 8.81 3.17
N SER A 722 -20.26 9.42 4.34
CA SER A 722 -21.64 9.78 4.72
C SER A 722 -22.21 10.90 3.85
N PRO A 723 -23.50 10.81 3.44
CA PRO A 723 -24.17 11.86 2.69
C PRO A 723 -24.11 13.24 3.35
N LEU A 724 -24.05 14.26 2.50
CA LEU A 724 -24.37 15.65 2.82
C LEU A 724 -25.70 16.00 2.12
N ILE A 725 -26.71 16.36 2.90
CA ILE A 725 -27.99 16.89 2.38
C ILE A 725 -27.94 18.41 2.38
N VAL A 726 -28.42 19.06 1.32
CA VAL A 726 -28.42 20.51 1.16
C VAL A 726 -29.79 20.98 0.66
N CYS A 727 -30.54 21.68 1.50
CA CYS A 727 -31.83 22.28 1.14
C CYS A 727 -31.64 23.72 0.65
N LYS A 728 -32.10 24.04 -0.55
CA LYS A 728 -31.98 25.37 -1.18
C LYS A 728 -33.34 25.78 -1.78
N GLY A 729 -34.19 26.37 -0.94
CA GLY A 729 -35.58 26.67 -1.29
C GLY A 729 -36.40 25.38 -1.43
N SER A 730 -36.98 25.14 -2.61
CA SER A 730 -37.71 23.89 -2.90
C SER A 730 -36.79 22.70 -3.23
N GLU A 731 -35.57 22.97 -3.69
CA GLU A 731 -34.62 21.93 -4.13
C GLU A 731 -33.87 21.34 -2.93
N VAL A 732 -33.61 20.03 -2.98
CA VAL A 732 -32.87 19.32 -1.94
C VAL A 732 -31.89 18.38 -2.62
N TYR A 733 -30.60 18.64 -2.45
CA TYR A 733 -29.53 17.87 -3.07
C TYR A 733 -28.89 16.93 -2.05
N LEU A 734 -28.51 15.73 -2.50
CA LEU A 734 -27.60 14.83 -1.80
C LEU A 734 -26.25 14.85 -2.50
N PHE A 735 -25.18 15.06 -1.74
CA PHE A 735 -23.80 14.92 -2.19
C PHE A 735 -23.13 13.75 -1.47
N VAL A 736 -22.50 12.86 -2.24
CA VAL A 736 -21.77 11.70 -1.72
C VAL A 736 -20.65 11.29 -2.68
N GLY A 737 -19.65 10.58 -2.18
CA GLY A 737 -18.57 10.02 -2.99
C GLY A 737 -18.26 8.56 -2.67
N SER A 738 -17.52 7.91 -3.55
CA SER A 738 -17.22 6.47 -3.44
C SER A 738 -15.75 6.10 -3.69
N HIS A 739 -15.46 4.82 -3.51
CA HIS A 739 -14.17 4.22 -3.81
C HIS A 739 -13.83 4.20 -5.31
N ALA A 740 -14.82 4.37 -6.20
CA ALA A 740 -14.62 4.54 -7.65
C ALA A 740 -14.08 5.94 -8.02
N LYS A 741 -13.71 6.76 -7.02
CA LYS A 741 -13.33 8.18 -7.16
C LYS A 741 -14.48 9.07 -7.66
N LYS A 742 -15.70 8.54 -7.71
CA LYS A 742 -16.91 9.18 -8.20
C LYS A 742 -17.51 10.04 -7.10
N PHE A 743 -17.77 11.31 -7.40
CA PHE A 743 -18.54 12.24 -6.58
C PHE A 743 -19.81 12.63 -7.36
N VAL A 744 -20.97 12.65 -6.69
CA VAL A 744 -22.25 12.91 -7.34
C VAL A 744 -23.03 14.01 -6.62
N CYS A 745 -23.86 14.71 -7.38
CA CYS A 745 -25.02 15.44 -6.90
C CYS A 745 -26.29 14.72 -7.35
N VAL A 746 -27.18 14.43 -6.41
CA VAL A 746 -28.43 13.70 -6.64
C VAL A 746 -29.59 14.55 -6.14
N ASP A 747 -30.69 14.64 -6.87
CA ASP A 747 -31.95 15.15 -6.32
C ASP A 747 -32.46 14.18 -5.25
N ALA A 748 -32.44 14.61 -4.00
CA ALA A 748 -32.79 13.77 -2.85
C ALA A 748 -34.26 13.35 -2.85
N ARG A 749 -35.13 13.99 -3.66
CA ARG A 749 -36.54 13.61 -3.83
C ARG A 749 -36.70 12.39 -4.74
N SER A 750 -35.93 12.33 -5.84
CA SER A 750 -36.17 11.38 -6.94
C SER A 750 -35.07 10.35 -7.18
N GLY A 751 -33.89 10.52 -6.57
CA GLY A 751 -32.72 9.70 -6.86
C GLY A 751 -32.06 10.00 -8.21
N PHE A 752 -32.49 11.07 -8.89
CA PHE A 752 -31.91 11.46 -10.18
C PHE A 752 -30.53 12.11 -10.00
N VAL A 753 -29.49 11.55 -10.63
CA VAL A 753 -28.14 12.14 -10.66
C VAL A 753 -28.19 13.42 -11.51
N LEU A 754 -28.04 14.56 -10.86
CA LEU A 754 -28.02 15.88 -11.48
C LEU A 754 -26.69 16.13 -12.20
N TRP A 755 -25.59 15.75 -11.56
CA TRP A 755 -24.24 15.73 -12.14
C TRP A 755 -23.33 14.72 -11.43
N GLU A 756 -22.28 14.29 -12.11
CA GLU A 756 -21.22 13.44 -11.56
C GLU A 756 -19.84 13.93 -12.01
N VAL A 757 -18.82 13.75 -11.16
CA VAL A 757 -17.43 14.04 -11.47
C VAL A 757 -16.53 12.94 -10.91
N ARG A 758 -15.50 12.55 -11.67
CA ARG A 758 -14.44 11.64 -11.19
C ARG A 758 -13.24 12.45 -10.73
N LEU A 759 -12.86 12.28 -9.47
CA LEU A 759 -11.70 12.91 -8.84
C LEU A 759 -10.48 11.96 -8.90
N GLU A 760 -9.31 12.40 -8.43
CA GLU A 760 -8.07 11.63 -8.62
C GLU A 760 -7.91 10.45 -7.62
N GLY A 761 -8.57 10.47 -6.46
CA GLY A 761 -8.52 9.43 -5.41
C GLY A 761 -9.87 9.01 -4.85
N ARG A 762 -9.91 7.93 -4.05
CA ARG A 762 -11.14 7.44 -3.38
C ARG A 762 -11.74 8.52 -2.49
N ILE A 763 -13.06 8.56 -2.38
CA ILE A 763 -13.78 9.55 -1.58
C ILE A 763 -14.44 8.86 -0.39
N GLU A 764 -13.77 8.95 0.76
CA GLU A 764 -14.25 8.46 2.06
C GLU A 764 -14.57 9.63 3.01
N SER A 765 -14.23 10.86 2.61
CA SER A 765 -14.60 12.09 3.30
C SER A 765 -16.07 12.41 3.02
N SER A 766 -16.86 12.63 4.08
CA SER A 766 -18.11 13.37 3.97
C SER A 766 -17.83 14.77 3.43
N ALA A 767 -18.77 15.33 2.66
CA ALA A 767 -18.65 16.67 2.12
C ALA A 767 -19.14 17.75 3.11
N ALA A 768 -18.86 19.02 2.78
CA ALA A 768 -19.49 20.20 3.35
C ALA A 768 -19.89 21.19 2.24
N VAL A 769 -20.69 22.20 2.53
CA VAL A 769 -21.05 23.27 1.58
C VAL A 769 -20.64 24.63 2.16
N LEU A 770 -20.20 25.56 1.31
CA LEU A 770 -19.89 26.92 1.74
C LEU A 770 -21.15 27.69 2.17
N ASP A 771 -20.96 28.74 2.97
CA ASP A 771 -22.05 29.51 3.61
C ASP A 771 -22.92 30.32 2.64
N ASP A 772 -22.47 30.46 1.38
CA ASP A 772 -23.16 31.09 0.26
C ASP A 772 -23.85 30.09 -0.68
N PHE A 773 -23.68 28.78 -0.44
CA PHE A 773 -24.16 27.68 -1.30
C PHE A 773 -23.67 27.81 -2.76
N SER A 774 -22.48 28.36 -2.99
CA SER A 774 -21.81 28.40 -4.30
C SER A 774 -21.08 27.10 -4.61
N GLN A 775 -20.42 26.51 -3.61
CA GLN A 775 -19.51 25.37 -3.78
C GLN A 775 -19.70 24.32 -2.70
N VAL A 776 -19.56 23.05 -3.10
CA VAL A 776 -19.45 21.88 -2.23
C VAL A 776 -17.96 21.50 -2.10
N VAL A 777 -17.52 21.15 -0.90
CA VAL A 777 -16.11 20.91 -0.55
C VAL A 777 -15.94 19.47 -0.07
N VAL A 778 -14.98 18.75 -0.63
CA VAL A 778 -14.77 17.31 -0.33
C VAL A 778 -13.29 16.92 -0.40
N GLY A 779 -12.84 16.10 0.55
CA GLY A 779 -11.51 15.51 0.56
C GLY A 779 -11.44 14.14 -0.13
N CYS A 780 -10.26 13.75 -0.63
CA CYS A 780 -10.04 12.41 -1.17
C CYS A 780 -8.74 11.77 -0.66
N TYR A 781 -8.62 10.46 -0.87
CA TYR A 781 -7.50 9.64 -0.42
C TYR A 781 -6.14 10.03 -1.02
N GLN A 782 -6.07 10.72 -2.15
CA GLN A 782 -4.80 11.25 -2.67
C GLN A 782 -4.38 12.60 -2.03
N GLY A 783 -5.06 13.04 -0.98
CA GLY A 783 -4.74 14.29 -0.27
C GLY A 783 -5.23 15.56 -0.97
N ASN A 784 -6.08 15.44 -1.99
CA ASN A 784 -6.72 16.62 -2.57
C ASN A 784 -8.03 16.96 -1.85
N ILE A 785 -8.16 18.24 -1.49
CA ILE A 785 -9.40 18.89 -1.06
C ILE A 785 -9.91 19.68 -2.25
N TYR A 786 -11.08 19.31 -2.76
CA TYR A 786 -11.72 19.91 -3.94
C TYR A 786 -12.83 20.86 -3.51
N PHE A 787 -12.91 22.00 -4.20
CA PHE A 787 -14.02 22.95 -4.14
C PHE A 787 -14.72 22.88 -5.50
N LEU A 788 -15.93 22.35 -5.52
CA LEU A 788 -16.70 22.06 -6.73
C LEU A 788 -17.92 22.99 -6.79
N HIS A 789 -18.21 23.57 -7.95
CA HIS A 789 -19.38 24.42 -8.15
C HIS A 789 -20.68 23.62 -7.98
N LEU A 790 -21.60 24.13 -7.17
CA LEU A 790 -22.73 23.33 -6.66
C LEU A 790 -23.72 22.89 -7.75
N SER A 791 -23.86 23.65 -8.85
CA SER A 791 -24.84 23.35 -9.91
C SER A 791 -24.39 22.37 -10.98
N ASP A 792 -23.08 22.12 -11.13
CA ASP A 792 -22.52 21.34 -12.26
C ASP A 792 -21.30 20.47 -11.92
N GLY A 793 -20.76 20.56 -10.70
CA GLY A 793 -19.62 19.77 -10.25
C GLY A 793 -18.26 20.21 -10.82
N SER A 794 -18.20 21.34 -11.54
CA SER A 794 -16.94 21.87 -12.07
C SER A 794 -15.98 22.28 -10.95
N ILE A 795 -14.68 21.98 -11.14
CA ILE A 795 -13.65 22.25 -10.12
C ILE A 795 -13.31 23.74 -10.12
N CYS A 796 -13.77 24.48 -9.10
CA CYS A 796 -13.38 25.88 -8.87
C CYS A 796 -11.96 25.99 -8.34
N TRP A 797 -11.62 25.17 -7.35
CA TRP A 797 -10.30 25.15 -6.72
C TRP A 797 -9.96 23.75 -6.20
N ARG A 798 -8.66 23.47 -6.06
CA ARG A 798 -8.12 22.24 -5.50
C ARG A 798 -6.88 22.55 -4.67
N PHE A 799 -6.84 22.04 -3.45
CA PHE A 799 -5.70 22.15 -2.56
C PHE A 799 -5.13 20.76 -2.23
N GLN A 800 -3.79 20.61 -2.23
CA GLN A 800 -3.09 19.35 -1.98
C GLN A 800 -2.46 19.36 -0.58
N THR A 801 -2.91 18.47 0.30
CA THR A 801 -2.29 18.14 1.59
C THR A 801 -1.11 17.18 1.42
N GLY A 802 -0.29 16.99 2.46
CA GLY A 802 0.87 16.08 2.41
C GLY A 802 0.55 14.59 2.58
N GLY A 803 -0.72 14.19 2.50
CA GLY A 803 -1.19 12.83 2.79
C GLY A 803 -2.72 12.74 2.71
N GLU A 804 -3.28 11.53 2.83
CA GLU A 804 -4.69 11.23 2.57
C GLU A 804 -5.66 12.13 3.37
N VAL A 805 -6.86 12.41 2.83
CA VAL A 805 -7.91 13.20 3.51
C VAL A 805 -9.20 12.38 3.61
N LYS A 806 -9.53 11.97 4.84
CA LYS A 806 -10.83 11.37 5.24
C LYS A 806 -11.63 12.27 6.20
N SER A 807 -10.97 13.25 6.83
CA SER A 807 -11.61 14.25 7.69
C SER A 807 -12.66 15.04 6.91
N GLN A 808 -13.89 15.12 7.43
CA GLN A 808 -14.93 15.98 6.84
C GLN A 808 -14.49 17.45 6.97
N PRO A 809 -14.54 18.25 5.89
CA PRO A 809 -14.25 19.68 5.97
C PRO A 809 -15.29 20.42 6.82
N VAL A 810 -14.86 21.46 7.54
CA VAL A 810 -15.72 22.31 8.38
C VAL A 810 -15.53 23.77 8.00
N VAL A 811 -16.62 24.49 7.76
CA VAL A 811 -16.60 25.88 7.28
C VAL A 811 -16.62 26.84 8.47
N ASP A 812 -15.59 27.68 8.61
CA ASP A 812 -15.57 28.85 9.49
C ASP A 812 -16.11 30.04 8.69
N LYS A 813 -17.36 30.41 8.97
CA LYS A 813 -18.05 31.47 8.23
C LYS A 813 -17.43 32.83 8.54
N LEU A 814 -17.06 33.05 9.80
CA LEU A 814 -16.55 34.32 10.32
C LEU A 814 -15.19 34.70 9.71
N ARG A 815 -14.32 33.72 9.44
CA ARG A 815 -12.96 33.93 8.90
C ARG A 815 -12.83 33.59 7.42
N HIS A 816 -13.89 33.07 6.80
CA HIS A 816 -13.91 32.55 5.43
C HIS A 816 -12.87 31.44 5.19
N LEU A 817 -12.78 30.51 6.14
CA LEU A 817 -11.87 29.36 6.07
C LEU A 817 -12.66 28.05 5.94
N VAL A 818 -12.03 27.04 5.35
CA VAL A 818 -12.40 25.64 5.51
C VAL A 818 -11.29 24.93 6.29
N TRP A 819 -11.66 24.35 7.43
CA TRP A 819 -10.80 23.53 8.28
C TRP A 819 -10.94 22.05 7.90
N CYS A 820 -9.83 21.37 7.59
CA CYS A 820 -9.86 19.96 7.17
C CYS A 820 -8.58 19.23 7.60
N GLY A 821 -8.71 18.04 8.18
CA GLY A 821 -7.60 17.23 8.67
C GLY A 821 -7.00 16.28 7.62
N SER A 822 -5.69 16.09 7.67
CA SER A 822 -4.97 15.14 6.80
C SER A 822 -4.24 14.06 7.60
N TYR A 823 -3.95 12.94 6.94
CA TYR A 823 -3.12 11.87 7.51
C TYR A 823 -1.65 12.26 7.64
N ASP A 824 -1.20 13.37 7.03
CA ASP A 824 0.15 13.94 7.20
C ASP A 824 0.40 14.59 8.58
N HIS A 825 -0.56 14.41 9.49
CA HIS A 825 -0.61 14.90 10.87
C HIS A 825 -0.88 16.40 11.02
N ASN A 826 -1.42 17.07 9.98
CA ASN A 826 -1.75 18.48 10.04
C ASN A 826 -3.24 18.76 9.79
N LEU A 827 -3.76 19.72 10.55
CA LEU A 827 -5.02 20.41 10.28
C LEU A 827 -4.74 21.60 9.36
N TYR A 828 -5.46 21.67 8.24
CA TYR A 828 -5.34 22.73 7.25
C TYR A 828 -6.50 23.71 7.38
N GLY A 829 -6.20 25.02 7.32
CA GLY A 829 -7.18 26.10 7.25
C GLY A 829 -7.05 26.84 5.93
N LEU A 830 -8.05 26.65 5.06
CA LEU A 830 -8.03 27.07 3.66
C LEU A 830 -8.94 28.28 3.43
N ASP A 831 -8.38 29.42 3.03
CA ASP A 831 -9.14 30.59 2.58
C ASP A 831 -9.78 30.29 1.21
N TYR A 832 -11.10 30.14 1.21
CA TYR A 832 -11.89 29.81 0.03
C TYR A 832 -12.28 31.03 -0.83
N LYS A 833 -11.88 32.24 -0.44
CA LYS A 833 -12.09 33.47 -1.22
C LYS A 833 -10.80 33.94 -1.91
N GLY A 834 -9.65 33.79 -1.25
CA GLY A 834 -8.32 34.01 -1.83
C GLY A 834 -7.69 32.75 -2.45
N TYR A 835 -8.34 31.59 -2.36
CA TYR A 835 -7.85 30.29 -2.84
C TYR A 835 -6.43 29.97 -2.34
N SER A 836 -6.23 30.12 -1.03
CA SER A 836 -4.92 29.98 -0.38
C SER A 836 -4.97 29.17 0.92
N CYS A 837 -3.83 28.64 1.34
CA CYS A 837 -3.72 27.93 2.62
C CYS A 837 -3.21 28.89 3.70
N SER A 838 -4.13 29.45 4.48
CA SER A 838 -3.83 30.39 5.57
C SER A 838 -3.15 29.70 6.76
N TYR A 839 -3.49 28.44 7.05
CA TYR A 839 -2.98 27.71 8.21
C TYR A 839 -2.61 26.26 7.86
N LYS A 840 -1.44 25.81 8.34
CA LYS A 840 -1.06 24.39 8.43
C LYS A 840 -0.59 24.12 9.86
N LEU A 841 -1.40 23.39 10.63
CA LEU A 841 -1.26 23.23 12.08
C LEU A 841 -0.92 21.78 12.43
N TYR A 842 0.24 21.52 13.02
CA TYR A 842 0.68 20.16 13.36
C TYR A 842 -0.03 19.63 14.62
N CYS A 843 -0.67 18.46 14.50
CA CYS A 843 -1.54 17.87 15.53
C CYS A 843 -0.94 16.64 16.24
N GLY A 844 0.22 16.14 15.81
CA GLY A 844 0.93 15.03 16.48
C GLY A 844 0.51 13.61 16.07
N GLY A 845 -0.59 13.48 15.35
CA GLY A 845 -1.07 12.23 14.76
C GLY A 845 -2.00 12.50 13.57
N SER A 846 -2.31 11.48 12.79
CA SER A 846 -3.20 11.59 11.62
C SER A 846 -4.62 11.95 12.03
N ILE A 847 -5.33 12.74 11.21
CA ILE A 847 -6.66 13.26 11.56
C ILE A 847 -7.73 12.56 10.72
N PHE A 848 -8.57 11.77 11.37
CA PHE A 848 -9.67 11.00 10.76
C PHE A 848 -11.03 11.68 10.94
N GLY A 849 -11.31 12.15 12.16
CA GLY A 849 -12.54 12.87 12.50
C GLY A 849 -12.64 14.24 11.83
N ALA A 850 -13.84 14.82 11.83
CA ALA A 850 -14.00 16.25 11.63
C ALA A 850 -13.39 17.01 12.83
N PRO A 851 -12.73 18.16 12.61
CA PRO A 851 -12.48 19.12 13.68
C PRO A 851 -13.81 19.73 14.18
N ALA A 852 -13.85 20.27 15.39
CA ALA A 852 -15.02 20.93 15.94
C ALA A 852 -14.76 22.42 16.18
N LEU A 853 -15.63 23.28 15.65
CA LEU A 853 -15.50 24.74 15.68
C LEU A 853 -16.51 25.35 16.67
N ASP A 854 -16.01 26.04 17.69
CA ASP A 854 -16.82 26.91 18.55
C ASP A 854 -16.67 28.37 18.06
N GLU A 855 -17.58 28.80 17.17
CA GLU A 855 -17.62 30.18 16.69
C GLU A 855 -17.89 31.20 17.81
N MET A 856 -18.58 30.81 18.89
CA MET A 856 -18.98 31.69 20.00
C MET A 856 -17.83 31.95 21.00
N ARG A 857 -16.97 30.95 21.23
CA ARG A 857 -15.80 31.05 22.13
C ARG A 857 -14.49 31.26 21.36
N GLU A 858 -14.54 31.19 20.04
CA GLU A 858 -13.41 31.30 19.10
C GLU A 858 -12.33 30.24 19.36
N LYS A 859 -12.76 28.99 19.54
CA LYS A 859 -11.88 27.82 19.73
C LYS A 859 -12.12 26.77 18.64
N LEU A 860 -11.05 26.10 18.23
CA LEU A 860 -11.07 25.00 17.25
C LEU A 860 -10.42 23.77 17.87
N PHE A 861 -11.17 22.68 17.96
CA PHE A 861 -10.74 21.43 18.59
C PHE A 861 -10.50 20.34 17.55
N VAL A 862 -9.41 19.59 17.70
CA VAL A 862 -9.08 18.48 16.79
C VAL A 862 -8.40 17.34 17.52
N ALA A 863 -8.89 16.13 17.30
CA ALA A 863 -8.32 14.90 17.82
C ALA A 863 -7.56 14.14 16.73
N SER A 864 -6.71 13.19 17.15
CA SER A 864 -5.78 12.49 16.27
C SER A 864 -5.57 11.02 16.65
N THR A 865 -5.03 10.24 15.70
CA THR A 865 -4.73 8.81 15.91
C THR A 865 -3.63 8.52 16.92
N SER A 866 -2.89 9.54 17.40
CA SER A 866 -1.94 9.40 18.50
C SER A 866 -2.58 9.61 19.89
N GLY A 867 -3.90 9.78 19.96
CA GLY A 867 -4.63 10.07 21.20
C GLY A 867 -4.57 11.54 21.64
N ILE A 868 -3.96 12.41 20.85
CA ILE A 868 -3.80 13.83 21.19
C ILE A 868 -5.02 14.61 20.72
N LEU A 869 -5.67 15.30 21.67
CA LEU A 869 -6.67 16.34 21.44
C LEU A 869 -6.02 17.72 21.61
N THR A 870 -6.05 18.55 20.57
CA THR A 870 -5.53 19.93 20.61
C THR A 870 -6.67 20.93 20.49
N ALA A 871 -6.65 21.98 21.32
CA ALA A 871 -7.46 23.18 21.15
C ALA A 871 -6.62 24.33 20.62
N PHE A 872 -7.09 25.01 19.59
CA PHE A 872 -6.50 26.23 19.04
C PHE A 872 -7.38 27.45 19.38
N SER A 873 -6.74 28.59 19.63
CA SER A 873 -7.37 29.90 19.77
C SER A 873 -7.47 30.57 18.41
N LEU A 874 -8.69 30.92 17.99
CA LEU A 874 -8.96 31.62 16.72
C LEU A 874 -9.03 33.15 16.88
N LYS A 875 -8.61 33.67 18.04
CA LYS A 875 -8.61 35.11 18.38
C LYS A 875 -7.43 35.86 17.78
N ASP A 876 -6.29 35.17 17.69
CA ASP A 876 -5.05 35.69 17.14
C ASP A 876 -4.80 35.12 15.74
N SER A 877 -4.25 35.94 14.83
CA SER A 877 -3.89 35.53 13.46
C SER A 877 -2.77 34.49 13.38
N SER A 878 -2.21 34.07 14.51
CA SER A 878 -1.25 32.97 14.63
C SER A 878 -1.89 31.60 14.83
N CYS A 879 -3.21 31.53 15.12
CA CYS A 879 -3.93 30.31 15.50
C CYS A 879 -3.16 29.50 16.57
N SER A 880 -2.93 30.13 17.72
CA SER A 880 -2.10 29.60 18.79
C SER A 880 -2.74 28.38 19.47
N LYS A 881 -1.93 27.43 19.96
CA LYS A 881 -2.45 26.30 20.75
C LYS A 881 -2.86 26.80 22.15
N SER A 882 -4.15 26.72 22.45
CA SER A 882 -4.71 27.02 23.77
C SER A 882 -4.28 25.97 24.79
N TRP A 883 -4.44 24.70 24.43
CA TRP A 883 -4.04 23.53 25.23
C TRP A 883 -3.88 22.29 24.37
N ILE A 884 -3.22 21.28 24.93
CA ILE A 884 -3.05 19.95 24.35
C ILE A 884 -3.33 18.95 25.47
N GLN A 885 -4.26 18.03 25.25
CA GLN A 885 -4.55 16.93 26.17
C GLN A 885 -4.20 15.60 25.49
N ASP A 886 -3.47 14.75 26.20
CA ASP A 886 -3.28 13.35 25.83
C ASP A 886 -4.45 12.53 26.40
N LEU A 887 -5.09 11.71 25.56
CA LEU A 887 -6.22 10.86 25.92
C LEU A 887 -5.82 9.38 26.04
N GLU A 888 -4.52 9.05 25.92
CA GLU A 888 -3.91 7.72 26.08
C GLU A 888 -4.28 6.68 25.00
N ALA A 889 -5.39 6.86 24.27
CA ALA A 889 -5.81 5.97 23.18
C ALA A 889 -6.26 6.74 21.91
N PRO A 890 -6.11 6.16 20.70
CA PRO A 890 -6.43 6.83 19.43
C PRO A 890 -7.89 7.31 19.32
N VAL A 891 -8.08 8.47 18.68
CA VAL A 891 -9.41 8.98 18.30
C VAL A 891 -9.56 8.90 16.78
N PHE A 892 -10.61 8.22 16.32
CA PHE A 892 -10.98 8.08 14.91
C PHE A 892 -12.29 8.82 14.55
N GLY A 893 -13.21 8.91 15.51
CA GLY A 893 -14.46 9.66 15.37
C GLY A 893 -14.22 11.17 15.27
N SER A 894 -15.25 11.90 14.82
CA SER A 894 -15.27 13.36 14.87
C SER A 894 -15.33 13.87 16.31
N VAL A 895 -14.70 15.01 16.56
CA VAL A 895 -14.84 15.73 17.83
C VAL A 895 -16.20 16.43 17.86
N LEU A 896 -16.83 16.54 19.04
CA LEU A 896 -18.12 17.23 19.22
C LEU A 896 -18.02 18.29 20.31
N ILE A 897 -18.73 19.41 20.14
CA ILE A 897 -18.88 20.48 21.13
C ILE A 897 -20.34 20.50 21.61
N ASN A 898 -20.55 20.56 22.93
CA ASN A 898 -21.82 20.98 23.50
C ASN A 898 -21.85 22.51 23.54
N PHE A 899 -22.51 23.15 22.57
CA PHE A 899 -22.47 24.61 22.38
C PHE A 899 -22.91 25.41 23.62
N ASN A 900 -23.82 24.86 24.43
CA ASN A 900 -24.38 25.52 25.62
C ASN A 900 -23.29 25.87 26.65
N ASN A 901 -22.40 24.93 26.97
CA ASN A 901 -21.33 25.13 27.95
C ASN A 901 -19.94 25.28 27.31
N GLY A 902 -19.71 24.76 26.11
CA GLY A 902 -18.42 24.72 25.42
C GLY A 902 -17.60 23.47 25.76
N ASN A 903 -18.22 22.45 26.36
CA ASN A 903 -17.55 21.19 26.67
C ASN A 903 -17.30 20.40 25.39
N VAL A 904 -16.18 19.68 25.35
CA VAL A 904 -15.71 18.91 24.20
C VAL A 904 -15.82 17.42 24.50
N ILE A 905 -16.46 16.65 23.62
CA ILE A 905 -16.66 15.20 23.80
C ILE A 905 -15.89 14.46 22.71
N CYS A 906 -15.12 13.46 23.12
CA CYS A 906 -14.33 12.58 22.27
C CYS A 906 -14.58 11.10 22.61
N CYS A 907 -14.52 10.24 21.59
CA CYS A 907 -14.63 8.80 21.74
C CYS A 907 -13.36 8.11 21.25
N LEU A 908 -12.89 7.11 22.02
CA LEU A 908 -11.57 6.51 21.89
C LEU A 908 -11.67 5.04 21.46
N VAL A 909 -10.66 4.57 20.72
CA VAL A 909 -10.59 3.18 20.20
C VAL A 909 -10.41 2.13 21.31
N ASP A 910 -10.08 2.52 22.53
CA ASP A 910 -10.05 1.62 23.70
C ASP A 910 -11.45 1.41 24.35
N GLY A 911 -12.48 2.12 23.86
CA GLY A 911 -13.85 2.07 24.39
C GLY A 911 -14.21 3.22 25.34
N ASN A 912 -13.28 4.13 25.65
CA ASN A 912 -13.57 5.27 26.51
C ASN A 912 -14.32 6.40 25.76
N VAL A 913 -15.17 7.10 26.51
CA VAL A 913 -15.81 8.37 26.14
C VAL A 913 -15.34 9.41 27.14
N VAL A 914 -14.74 10.50 26.67
CA VAL A 914 -14.18 11.56 27.52
C VAL A 914 -14.86 12.88 27.21
N SER A 915 -15.32 13.54 28.28
CA SER A 915 -15.84 14.91 28.24
C SER A 915 -14.85 15.85 28.91
N LEU A 916 -14.51 16.94 28.25
CA LEU A 916 -13.57 17.95 28.73
C LEU A 916 -14.26 19.31 28.82
N ASP A 917 -13.81 20.17 29.74
CA ASP A 917 -14.17 21.57 29.73
C ASP A 917 -13.50 22.33 28.55
N ALA A 918 -13.86 23.60 28.38
CA ALA A 918 -13.32 24.42 27.32
C ALA A 918 -11.79 24.66 27.44
N ASP A 919 -11.18 24.44 28.60
CA ASP A 919 -9.77 24.72 28.91
C ASP A 919 -8.91 23.45 29.07
N GLY A 920 -9.49 22.27 28.82
CA GLY A 920 -8.80 20.98 28.65
C GLY A 920 -8.89 20.04 29.85
N SER A 921 -9.58 20.41 30.93
CA SER A 921 -9.75 19.54 32.10
C SER A 921 -10.77 18.45 31.78
N ILE A 922 -10.43 17.18 32.05
CA ILE A 922 -11.39 16.08 31.97
C ILE A 922 -12.45 16.25 33.06
N LEU A 923 -13.70 16.41 32.65
CA LEU A 923 -14.87 16.51 33.53
C LEU A 923 -15.37 15.13 33.95
N TRP A 924 -15.45 14.20 32.98
CA TRP A 924 -15.83 12.82 33.21
C TRP A 924 -15.27 11.88 32.11
N LYS A 925 -15.10 10.61 32.45
CA LYS A 925 -14.66 9.52 31.56
C LYS A 925 -15.59 8.32 31.79
N ALA A 926 -16.30 7.91 30.75
CA ALA A 926 -17.20 6.75 30.74
C ALA A 926 -16.64 5.65 29.82
N LEU A 927 -17.15 4.42 29.96
CA LEU A 927 -16.61 3.23 29.27
C LEU A 927 -17.74 2.46 28.57
N CYS A 928 -17.56 2.18 27.27
CA CYS A 928 -18.37 1.25 26.50
C CYS A 928 -17.80 -0.18 26.57
N GLY A 929 -18.59 -1.19 26.21
CA GLY A 929 -18.17 -2.59 26.22
C GLY A 929 -17.15 -2.99 25.14
N GLY A 930 -16.77 -2.07 24.25
CA GLY A 930 -15.85 -2.32 23.15
C GLY A 930 -15.33 -1.06 22.46
N PRO A 931 -14.44 -1.20 21.46
CA PRO A 931 -13.81 -0.10 20.74
C PRO A 931 -14.79 0.86 20.07
N ILE A 932 -14.54 2.18 20.18
CA ILE A 932 -15.35 3.19 19.50
C ILE A 932 -14.58 3.76 18.30
N PHE A 933 -15.22 3.74 17.13
CA PHE A 933 -14.74 4.38 15.90
C PHE A 933 -15.66 5.52 15.43
N ALA A 934 -16.90 5.54 15.93
CA ALA A 934 -17.88 6.59 15.71
C ALA A 934 -17.47 7.91 16.40
N GLY A 935 -17.98 9.04 15.89
CA GLY A 935 -18.09 10.26 16.71
C GLY A 935 -19.32 10.17 17.64
N PRO A 936 -19.31 10.85 18.79
CA PRO A 936 -20.50 11.00 19.63
C PRO A 936 -21.58 11.82 18.91
N CYS A 937 -22.85 11.66 19.31
CA CYS A 937 -23.99 12.40 18.77
C CYS A 937 -24.79 13.06 19.90
N ILE A 938 -25.15 14.34 19.73
CA ILE A 938 -26.11 15.07 20.57
C ILE A 938 -27.17 15.73 19.68
N SER A 939 -28.28 16.16 20.27
CA SER A 939 -29.33 16.92 19.59
C SER A 939 -29.96 17.91 20.57
N GLU A 940 -30.44 19.05 20.08
CA GLU A 940 -31.29 19.96 20.86
C GLU A 940 -32.59 19.28 21.32
N THR A 941 -33.02 18.23 20.60
CA THR A 941 -34.21 17.44 20.89
C THR A 941 -33.99 16.34 21.92
N LEU A 942 -32.73 16.08 22.32
CA LEU A 942 -32.30 15.17 23.39
C LEU A 942 -31.22 15.84 24.29
N PRO A 943 -31.50 17.01 24.88
CA PRO A 943 -30.47 17.96 25.34
C PRO A 943 -29.70 17.54 26.61
N SER A 944 -30.07 16.42 27.25
CA SER A 944 -29.42 15.88 28.44
C SER A 944 -28.52 14.65 28.17
N GLN A 945 -28.50 14.14 26.94
CA GLN A 945 -27.91 12.85 26.59
C GLN A 945 -26.87 12.98 25.48
N VAL A 946 -25.82 12.15 25.52
CA VAL A 946 -24.91 11.91 24.40
C VAL A 946 -24.93 10.45 24.00
N LEU A 947 -25.18 10.22 22.71
CA LEU A 947 -25.27 8.88 22.12
C LEU A 947 -23.92 8.46 21.55
N VAL A 948 -23.49 7.24 21.83
CA VAL A 948 -22.19 6.69 21.42
C VAL A 948 -22.38 5.26 20.92
N CYS A 949 -21.82 4.94 19.76
CA CYS A 949 -21.94 3.62 19.14
C CYS A 949 -20.63 2.83 19.23
N SER A 950 -20.70 1.57 19.67
CA SER A 950 -19.54 0.73 19.98
C SER A 950 -19.43 -0.50 19.06
N ARG A 951 -18.20 -0.98 18.87
CA ARG A 951 -17.92 -2.24 18.15
C ARG A 951 -18.31 -3.51 18.89
N ASP A 952 -18.76 -3.43 20.15
CA ASP A 952 -19.51 -4.53 20.79
C ASP A 952 -20.91 -4.74 20.17
N GLY A 953 -21.38 -3.80 19.34
CA GLY A 953 -22.70 -3.86 18.69
C GLY A 953 -23.83 -3.23 19.51
N SER A 954 -23.49 -2.39 20.49
CA SER A 954 -24.43 -1.60 21.28
C SER A 954 -24.30 -0.11 20.99
N ILE A 955 -25.43 0.59 21.09
CA ILE A 955 -25.50 2.04 21.27
C ILE A 955 -25.73 2.34 22.76
N TYR A 956 -24.93 3.26 23.26
CA TYR A 956 -24.91 3.74 24.64
C TYR A 956 -25.45 5.16 24.71
N SER A 957 -26.14 5.50 25.80
CA SER A 957 -26.48 6.89 26.13
C SER A 957 -25.90 7.26 27.49
N PHE A 958 -25.15 8.36 27.54
CA PHE A 958 -24.58 8.90 28.77
C PHE A 958 -25.18 10.29 29.08
N LYS A 959 -25.33 10.62 30.36
CA LYS A 959 -25.67 11.99 30.79
C LYS A 959 -24.56 12.96 30.39
N LEU A 960 -24.92 14.06 29.74
CA LEU A 960 -23.97 15.10 29.33
C LEU A 960 -23.23 15.75 30.51
N GLU A 961 -23.85 15.82 31.69
CA GLU A 961 -23.32 16.51 32.87
C GLU A 961 -22.19 15.75 33.56
N ASN A 962 -22.31 14.42 33.73
CA ASN A 962 -21.42 13.63 34.58
C ASN A 962 -21.00 12.26 34.00
N GLY A 963 -21.48 11.88 32.81
CA GLY A 963 -21.12 10.60 32.17
C GLY A 963 -21.83 9.36 32.72
N ASP A 964 -22.85 9.49 33.58
CA ASP A 964 -23.66 8.34 34.02
C ASP A 964 -24.28 7.65 32.80
N LEU A 965 -24.22 6.31 32.75
CA LEU A 965 -25.00 5.52 31.80
C LEU A 965 -26.50 5.70 32.08
N LEU A 966 -27.26 6.06 31.04
CA LEU A 966 -28.72 6.19 31.09
C LEU A 966 -29.41 4.92 30.58
N TRP A 967 -28.92 4.38 29.47
CA TRP A 967 -29.40 3.14 28.85
C TRP A 967 -28.37 2.61 27.85
N GLN A 968 -28.46 1.32 27.54
CA GLN A 968 -27.70 0.64 26.49
C GLN A 968 -28.67 -0.20 25.66
N GLN A 969 -28.63 -0.08 24.32
CA GLN A 969 -29.38 -0.93 23.40
C GLN A 969 -28.40 -1.74 22.54
N ALA A 970 -28.41 -3.06 22.69
CA ALA A 970 -27.68 -3.96 21.81
C ALA A 970 -28.45 -4.18 20.50
N LEU A 971 -27.76 -4.11 19.35
CA LEU A 971 -28.33 -4.36 18.01
C LEU A 971 -27.83 -5.66 17.36
N GLY A 972 -26.78 -6.26 17.93
CA GLY A 972 -26.28 -7.60 17.62
C GLY A 972 -25.05 -7.66 16.71
N TYR A 973 -24.71 -6.57 16.01
CA TYR A 973 -23.57 -6.49 15.09
C TYR A 973 -22.72 -5.25 15.38
N PRO A 974 -21.38 -5.30 15.26
CA PRO A 974 -20.47 -4.19 15.58
C PRO A 974 -20.87 -2.88 14.90
N ILE A 975 -20.90 -1.76 15.62
CA ILE A 975 -21.19 -0.44 15.04
C ILE A 975 -19.88 0.34 14.87
N THR A 976 -19.73 0.99 13.72
CA THR A 976 -18.55 1.82 13.36
C THR A 976 -18.92 3.24 12.95
N SER A 977 -20.15 3.44 12.48
CA SER A 977 -20.78 4.72 12.18
C SER A 977 -21.35 5.41 13.44
N SER A 978 -21.48 6.73 13.38
CA SER A 978 -22.26 7.51 14.36
C SER A 978 -23.76 7.25 14.17
N ALA A 979 -24.51 7.23 15.27
CA ALA A 979 -25.96 7.37 15.24
C ALA A 979 -26.39 8.76 14.73
N TYR A 980 -27.62 8.87 14.25
CA TYR A 980 -28.23 10.13 13.83
C TYR A 980 -29.62 10.30 14.47
N ILE A 981 -29.90 11.47 15.07
CA ILE A 981 -31.17 11.80 15.72
C ILE A 981 -32.03 12.63 14.76
N ASP A 982 -33.25 12.22 14.44
CA ASP A 982 -34.16 13.00 13.59
C ASP A 982 -34.79 14.14 14.41
N GLU A 983 -34.46 15.39 14.04
CA GLU A 983 -34.96 16.60 14.70
C GLU A 983 -36.22 17.18 14.03
N ASN A 984 -36.72 16.53 12.98
CA ASN A 984 -37.80 17.05 12.13
C ASN A 984 -39.07 16.17 12.17
N LEU A 985 -38.98 14.92 12.66
CA LEU A 985 -40.12 14.02 12.90
C LEU A 985 -40.25 13.71 14.39
N GLU A 986 -41.38 14.08 14.98
CA GLU A 986 -41.73 13.76 16.37
C GLU A 986 -42.90 12.77 16.45
N LEU A 987 -42.83 11.83 17.39
CA LEU A 987 -43.88 10.82 17.59
C LEU A 987 -44.72 11.13 18.83
N THR A 988 -46.00 11.43 18.63
CA THR A 988 -46.92 11.75 19.74
C THR A 988 -47.81 10.55 20.07
N SER A 989 -47.80 10.12 21.32
CA SER A 989 -48.87 9.32 21.91
C SER A 989 -49.96 10.23 22.50
N ASP A 990 -50.90 9.69 23.30
CA ASP A 990 -52.02 10.48 23.83
C ASP A 990 -51.58 11.68 24.69
N ALA A 991 -52.47 12.68 24.78
CA ALA A 991 -52.19 14.09 25.08
C ALA A 991 -51.65 14.44 26.49
N SER A 992 -51.09 13.48 27.23
CA SER A 992 -50.43 13.63 28.54
C SER A 992 -48.92 13.36 28.52
N HIS A 993 -48.33 13.06 27.36
CA HIS A 993 -46.97 12.53 27.23
C HIS A 993 -46.03 13.42 26.41
N LEU A 994 -44.74 13.40 26.75
CA LEU A 994 -43.68 13.98 25.91
C LEU A 994 -43.53 13.17 24.63
N ALA A 995 -43.27 13.87 23.51
CA ALA A 995 -43.17 13.24 22.20
C ALA A 995 -41.85 12.46 22.03
N ASP A 996 -41.95 11.19 21.64
CA ASP A 996 -40.82 10.27 21.52
C ASP A 996 -39.92 10.67 20.34
N ARG A 997 -38.60 10.44 20.49
CA ARG A 997 -37.57 10.81 19.49
C ARG A 997 -37.14 9.60 18.67
N LEU A 998 -36.73 9.84 17.43
CA LEU A 998 -36.22 8.81 16.53
C LEU A 998 -34.71 8.90 16.35
N VAL A 999 -34.04 7.75 16.40
CA VAL A 999 -32.60 7.61 16.17
C VAL A 999 -32.34 6.51 15.14
N CYS A 1000 -31.64 6.85 14.07
CA CYS A 1000 -31.14 5.90 13.08
C CYS A 1000 -29.75 5.43 13.47
N VAL A 1001 -29.54 4.11 13.46
CA VAL A 1001 -28.25 3.47 13.74
C VAL A 1001 -27.99 2.42 12.66
N CYS A 1002 -26.83 2.48 12.01
CA CYS A 1002 -26.39 1.46 11.06
C CYS A 1002 -25.34 0.56 11.70
N THR A 1003 -25.40 -0.76 11.48
CA THR A 1003 -24.36 -1.69 11.90
C THR A 1003 -23.38 -1.97 10.76
N SER A 1004 -22.18 -2.40 11.11
CA SER A 1004 -21.14 -2.76 10.13
C SER A 1004 -21.53 -3.94 9.23
N ALA A 1005 -22.62 -4.66 9.53
CA ALA A 1005 -23.08 -5.84 8.79
C ALA A 1005 -24.24 -5.54 7.79
N GLY A 1006 -24.58 -4.28 7.56
CA GLY A 1006 -25.64 -3.87 6.63
C GLY A 1006 -27.01 -3.58 7.27
N SER A 1007 -27.14 -3.76 8.58
CA SER A 1007 -28.39 -3.54 9.31
C SER A 1007 -28.63 -2.05 9.58
N ILE A 1008 -29.87 -1.59 9.40
CA ILE A 1008 -30.32 -0.21 9.66
C ILE A 1008 -31.48 -0.27 10.63
N SER A 1009 -31.21 0.07 11.89
CA SER A 1009 -32.19 0.13 12.97
C SER A 1009 -32.73 1.55 13.16
N VAL A 1010 -34.05 1.66 13.34
CA VAL A 1010 -34.71 2.89 13.82
C VAL A 1010 -35.18 2.65 15.25
N LEU A 1011 -34.63 3.42 16.17
CA LEU A 1011 -34.92 3.36 17.60
C LEU A 1011 -35.85 4.51 18.00
N ARG A 1012 -36.84 4.20 18.86
CA ARG A 1012 -37.69 5.17 19.57
C ARG A 1012 -37.13 5.39 20.96
N ILE A 1013 -36.89 6.64 21.35
CA ILE A 1013 -36.50 7.03 22.72
C ILE A 1013 -37.68 7.70 23.41
N ASN A 1014 -38.08 7.16 24.56
CA ASN A 1014 -39.16 7.67 25.39
C ASN A 1014 -38.65 8.73 26.38
N LEU A 1015 -39.19 9.95 26.30
CA LEU A 1015 -38.76 11.08 27.14
C LEU A 1015 -39.43 11.13 28.52
N ASP A 1016 -40.62 10.53 28.71
CA ASP A 1016 -41.33 10.55 30.00
C ASP A 1016 -40.56 9.77 31.08
N ALA A 1017 -39.92 8.67 30.65
CA ALA A 1017 -39.19 7.74 31.51
C ALA A 1017 -38.06 8.40 32.33
N ALA A 1018 -37.51 9.53 31.85
CA ALA A 1018 -36.44 10.27 32.51
C ALA A 1018 -36.91 11.22 33.63
N GLY A 1019 -38.22 11.48 33.75
CA GLY A 1019 -38.77 12.48 34.68
C GLY A 1019 -39.46 11.93 35.94
N GLY A 1020 -39.67 10.61 36.04
CA GLY A 1020 -40.41 9.99 37.14
C GLY A 1020 -39.58 9.76 38.40
N ALA A 1021 -40.17 9.99 39.58
CA ALA A 1021 -39.55 9.71 40.89
C ALA A 1021 -39.45 8.20 41.24
N SER A 1022 -39.67 7.34 40.26
CA SER A 1022 -39.50 5.88 40.30
C SER A 1022 -38.96 5.45 38.94
N GLN A 1023 -37.76 4.85 38.91
CA GLN A 1023 -37.17 4.38 37.65
C GLN A 1023 -38.07 3.31 37.00
N PRO A 1024 -38.49 3.47 35.74
CA PRO A 1024 -39.03 2.36 34.97
C PRO A 1024 -37.92 1.34 34.67
N PRO A 1025 -38.26 0.09 34.32
CA PRO A 1025 -37.26 -0.89 33.89
C PRO A 1025 -36.58 -0.45 32.58
N GLU A 1026 -35.33 -0.85 32.38
CA GLU A 1026 -34.47 -0.44 31.25
C GLU A 1026 -35.14 -0.65 29.87
N ASN A 1027 -35.98 -1.68 29.74
CA ASN A 1027 -36.71 -2.03 28.52
C ASN A 1027 -37.77 -0.99 28.05
N ASP A 1028 -38.20 -0.06 28.91
CA ASP A 1028 -39.25 0.94 28.57
C ASP A 1028 -38.69 2.29 28.09
N MET A 1029 -37.38 2.50 28.15
CA MET A 1029 -36.73 3.76 27.74
C MET A 1029 -36.45 3.84 26.24
N VAL A 1030 -36.01 2.73 25.63
CA VAL A 1030 -35.63 2.67 24.22
C VAL A 1030 -36.19 1.40 23.58
N GLN A 1031 -36.72 1.52 22.38
CA GLN A 1031 -37.31 0.42 21.63
C GLN A 1031 -36.84 0.44 20.17
N GLU A 1032 -36.35 -0.69 19.65
CA GLU A 1032 -36.18 -0.86 18.20
C GLU A 1032 -37.55 -1.06 17.54
N ILE A 1033 -37.98 -0.04 16.77
CA ILE A 1033 -39.31 0.00 16.15
C ILE A 1033 -39.33 -0.42 14.69
N ALA A 1034 -38.21 -0.34 13.98
CA ALA A 1034 -38.06 -0.84 12.62
C ALA A 1034 -36.60 -1.23 12.33
N ARG A 1035 -36.40 -2.19 11.42
CA ARG A 1035 -35.08 -2.65 10.95
C ARG A 1035 -35.16 -2.98 9.45
N LEU A 1036 -34.11 -2.66 8.70
CA LEU A 1036 -33.87 -3.12 7.33
C LEU A 1036 -32.44 -3.68 7.22
N GLU A 1037 -32.24 -4.74 6.44
CA GLU A 1037 -30.90 -5.27 6.12
C GLU A 1037 -30.57 -4.94 4.66
N LEU A 1038 -29.39 -4.35 4.41
CA LEU A 1038 -28.85 -4.10 3.06
C LEU A 1038 -27.90 -5.23 2.61
N GLY A 1039 -27.52 -5.20 1.33
CA GLY A 1039 -26.72 -6.25 0.69
C GLY A 1039 -25.21 -6.23 1.02
N GLY A 1040 -24.74 -5.35 1.89
CA GLY A 1040 -23.33 -5.21 2.26
C GLY A 1040 -23.10 -4.31 3.47
N ASP A 1041 -21.86 -4.30 3.95
CA ASP A 1041 -21.41 -3.51 5.11
C ASP A 1041 -21.78 -2.02 5.01
N ILE A 1042 -22.12 -1.39 6.13
CA ILE A 1042 -22.34 0.06 6.23
C ILE A 1042 -21.32 0.69 7.18
N PHE A 1043 -20.40 1.49 6.63
CA PHE A 1043 -19.51 2.38 7.39
C PHE A 1043 -19.92 3.87 7.29
N SER A 1044 -20.78 4.22 6.32
CA SER A 1044 -21.45 5.51 6.29
C SER A 1044 -22.29 5.69 7.55
N SER A 1045 -22.10 6.80 8.28
CA SER A 1045 -23.12 7.26 9.23
C SER A 1045 -24.36 7.73 8.46
N PRO A 1046 -25.59 7.37 8.89
CA PRO A 1046 -26.81 7.79 8.23
C PRO A 1046 -27.06 9.30 8.43
N VAL A 1047 -27.94 9.86 7.61
CA VAL A 1047 -28.58 11.17 7.83
C VAL A 1047 -30.08 10.96 7.75
N MET A 1048 -30.81 11.27 8.83
CA MET A 1048 -32.28 11.08 8.90
C MET A 1048 -33.00 12.44 9.02
N ILE A 1049 -33.94 12.71 8.12
CA ILE A 1049 -34.65 14.00 8.06
C ILE A 1049 -36.13 13.76 7.78
N GLY A 1050 -36.98 13.98 8.77
CA GLY A 1050 -38.44 13.91 8.62
C GLY A 1050 -38.93 12.51 8.25
N GLY A 1051 -38.27 11.46 8.76
CA GLY A 1051 -38.53 10.05 8.43
C GLY A 1051 -37.72 9.48 7.26
N LYS A 1052 -37.10 10.31 6.41
CA LYS A 1052 -36.27 9.81 5.29
C LYS A 1052 -34.81 9.62 5.72
N ILE A 1053 -34.24 8.46 5.43
CA ILE A 1053 -32.88 8.03 5.82
C ILE A 1053 -32.00 7.95 4.58
N PHE A 1054 -30.87 8.64 4.60
CA PHE A 1054 -29.86 8.61 3.53
C PHE A 1054 -28.58 7.94 4.04
N VAL A 1055 -28.05 6.96 3.30
CA VAL A 1055 -26.89 6.16 3.73
C VAL A 1055 -26.10 5.58 2.56
N GLY A 1056 -24.77 5.55 2.67
CA GLY A 1056 -23.87 4.84 1.75
C GLY A 1056 -23.61 3.39 2.20
N CYS A 1057 -23.57 2.46 1.24
CA CYS A 1057 -23.37 1.03 1.48
C CYS A 1057 -22.14 0.50 0.71
N ARG A 1058 -21.62 -0.66 1.13
CA ARG A 1058 -20.52 -1.37 0.46
C ARG A 1058 -20.98 -2.39 -0.59
N ASP A 1059 -22.27 -2.38 -0.92
CA ASP A 1059 -22.85 -3.06 -2.11
C ASP A 1059 -22.79 -2.21 -3.39
N ASP A 1060 -21.99 -1.13 -3.37
CA ASP A 1060 -21.79 -0.12 -4.40
C ASP A 1060 -22.96 0.87 -4.62
N TYR A 1061 -23.90 1.02 -3.67
CA TYR A 1061 -25.00 1.98 -3.75
C TYR A 1061 -25.01 3.03 -2.62
N VAL A 1062 -25.57 4.21 -2.94
CA VAL A 1062 -26.16 5.12 -1.95
C VAL A 1062 -27.68 4.99 -1.98
N TYR A 1063 -28.30 4.91 -0.81
CA TYR A 1063 -29.72 4.64 -0.61
C TYR A 1063 -30.47 5.87 -0.07
N CYS A 1064 -31.72 6.02 -0.49
CA CYS A 1064 -32.75 6.75 0.26
C CYS A 1064 -33.84 5.78 0.68
N LEU A 1065 -34.12 5.77 1.97
CA LEU A 1065 -35.13 4.95 2.61
C LEU A 1065 -36.17 5.84 3.29
N GLU A 1066 -37.37 5.33 3.54
CA GLU A 1066 -38.41 6.02 4.31
C GLU A 1066 -38.90 5.15 5.47
N PHE A 1067 -38.94 5.73 6.67
CA PHE A 1067 -39.59 5.15 7.83
C PHE A 1067 -41.10 5.42 7.76
N GLU A 1068 -41.88 4.36 7.58
CA GLU A 1068 -43.35 4.42 7.64
C GLU A 1068 -43.89 3.84 8.95
N ALA A 1069 -44.84 4.57 9.55
CA ALA A 1069 -45.57 4.16 10.74
C ALA A 1069 -46.84 3.39 10.40
N ASP A 1070 -47.12 2.31 11.16
CA ASP A 1070 -48.37 1.54 11.05
C ASP A 1070 -49.59 2.37 11.49
N ARG A 1071 -50.18 3.09 10.53
CA ARG A 1071 -51.37 3.93 10.75
C ARG A 1071 -52.58 3.13 11.22
N GLU A 1072 -53.51 3.79 11.90
CA GLU A 1072 -54.81 3.18 12.18
C GLU A 1072 -55.62 3.01 10.90
N ALA A 1073 -56.11 1.79 10.68
CA ALA A 1073 -57.15 1.56 9.69
C ALA A 1073 -58.45 2.18 10.24
N ASN A 1074 -58.73 3.42 9.87
CA ASN A 1074 -59.99 4.09 10.20
C ASN A 1074 -61.16 3.38 9.52
N TRP A 1075 -61.81 2.46 10.26
CA TRP A 1075 -63.11 1.90 9.92
C TRP A 1075 -64.18 2.97 10.16
N SER A 1076 -64.32 3.91 9.22
CA SER A 1076 -65.47 4.80 9.16
C SER A 1076 -66.72 4.00 8.79
N VAL A 1077 -67.71 4.02 9.68
CA VAL A 1077 -69.08 3.51 9.46
C VAL A 1077 -69.85 4.40 8.49
#